data_AF-A0A1Z4RWD4-F1
#
_entry.id   AF-A0A1Z4RWD4-F1
#
_cell.length_a   1.000
_cell.length_b   1.000
_cell.length_c   1.000
_cell.angle_alpha   90.00
_cell.angle_beta   90.00
_cell.angle_gamma   90.00
#
_symmetry.space_group_name_H-M   'P 1'
#
loop_
_entity.id
_entity.type
_entity.pdbx_description
1 polymer ?
#
loop_
_entity_poly.entity_id
_entity_poly.type
_entity_poly.pdbx_seq_one_letter_code
_entity_poly.pdbx_strand_id
1 'polypeptide(L)'
;MSGNTLFEPPADFTKRIEELKDQVKERRLLLQVELGFALMEYLEADDEPVTVVWAILSGTFIRHPKLNNLSPEKRRAIANCRQIIPFSSRFDWLNALRDYISNISQSWRNYDFDIQNLDNQIIDAAKNIRQPIHQNIYEGCLTAKLNYRKSKSPPVEAGTYYQFKSETKEESVTLRVKFTKKQINKSVSNSWFNSVQARNPFTVNLADLEAEAIFLDQREQVLAQQYNWSNTNKGNWVRRYNQLNYHKVLQDNIVESQPAQSLTIDGFTHVAGMVASGKSTLSLLLASHIIRNCPNLRLTIVVGDVQSAIKTANQINWWFGNDPENEEPVAVPILGRSQRDKHLQGFSGSDDYLTHLQREQPHWGERWLSTVCPLQAQITSSDRKNILKGKPLKPGTEPCQTLQKEPKDKSKQATGKSHLCPFFHNCPSQQAYRDMPQARVWITTPGTMAQAGMPTHYELRPFKMGELIYLQSDIVVFDEADTIIEWFNKVYAKQITLTDRARNGVFDDTGVKTEQSDRQELRRSPLKARWSAVQRDSQTIIQITLKLLEENVKGEVLANCVQQGYFTPHVLFYKLARRLAGLEEYDSYQKSPQQLKVDEGRIQSMMEIVDDFLKDDPVIRRSSDNPASTKLLEILRYINSTGESATDEEIHQDCLGWITTFFPDTQSNLDRLKTELNNLRSLPNSQQLYPYLTKEEDIDTIETLAYRLQFTLTVTLLDRHTKIVFYEWQNRPNNIREPSPYSKMPRSMLNILPLPVTGRQFGTYYSSKGSDTLSLFAYSNIGRDYLLNFHRLLTDLDGLKGANVLALSGTSYLPDSTTLHVSDPQGVLKPEKNAVKAISQSKFEFLPQFNDKNRPIRVSGNLSDKSKAHPILKEIAKSLVTQNGSNHIFLELKTLKELGETEPKLWADRDRIFILVNSYEQSKWVADELRTYLPNLRE
;
A
#
# COMPACT_ATOMS: atom_id res chain seq x y z
N MET A 1 2.01 -23.28 -8.91
CA MET A 1 2.76 -22.40 -7.99
C MET A 1 2.05 -21.05 -7.92
N SER A 2 1.90 -20.49 -6.71
CA SER A 2 1.32 -19.16 -6.54
C SER A 2 2.10 -18.14 -7.39
N GLY A 3 1.40 -17.19 -8.00
CA GLY A 3 2.00 -16.14 -8.82
C GLY A 3 2.69 -15.05 -8.01
N ASN A 4 3.05 -15.33 -6.75
CA ASN A 4 3.33 -14.32 -5.73
C ASN A 4 4.77 -14.35 -5.18
N THR A 5 5.62 -15.30 -5.59
CA THR A 5 7.02 -15.38 -5.13
C THR A 5 7.98 -14.90 -6.20
N LEU A 6 9.06 -14.23 -5.79
CA LEU A 6 10.17 -13.84 -6.67
C LEU A 6 11.07 -15.02 -7.02
N PHE A 7 11.22 -15.94 -6.06
CA PHE A 7 12.14 -17.07 -6.13
C PHE A 7 11.38 -18.38 -6.30
N GLU A 8 12.02 -19.34 -6.97
CA GLU A 8 11.55 -20.71 -7.09
C GLU A 8 12.14 -21.56 -5.95
N PRO A 9 11.38 -22.51 -5.37
CA PRO A 9 11.94 -23.51 -4.47
C PRO A 9 13.07 -24.30 -5.15
N PRO A 10 13.97 -24.93 -4.38
CA PRO A 10 15.00 -25.79 -4.95
C PRO A 10 14.41 -26.88 -5.87
N ALA A 11 15.21 -27.30 -6.85
CA ALA A 11 14.78 -28.28 -7.85
C ALA A 11 14.35 -29.60 -7.18
N ASP A 12 15.07 -30.05 -6.16
CA ASP A 12 14.77 -31.29 -5.44
C ASP A 12 13.45 -31.23 -4.68
N PHE A 13 13.13 -30.08 -4.07
CA PHE A 13 11.83 -29.85 -3.44
C PHE A 13 10.69 -29.96 -4.47
N THR A 14 10.85 -29.33 -5.64
CA THR A 14 9.84 -29.36 -6.71
C THR A 14 9.73 -30.75 -7.35
N LYS A 15 10.85 -31.45 -7.54
CA LYS A 15 10.89 -32.82 -8.06
C LYS A 15 10.18 -33.77 -7.12
N ARG A 16 10.42 -33.67 -5.80
CA ARG A 16 9.76 -34.49 -4.80
C ARG A 16 8.24 -34.30 -4.77
N ILE A 17 7.77 -33.07 -5.00
CA ILE A 17 6.34 -32.79 -5.17
C ILE A 17 5.76 -33.58 -6.36
N GLU A 18 6.47 -33.68 -7.48
CA GLU A 18 5.97 -34.46 -8.64
C GLU A 18 6.05 -35.97 -8.41
N GLU A 19 7.10 -36.47 -7.74
CA GLU A 19 7.23 -37.89 -7.38
C GLU A 19 6.09 -38.38 -6.47
N LEU A 20 5.64 -37.54 -5.53
CA LEU A 20 4.58 -37.88 -4.59
C LEU A 20 3.16 -37.73 -5.17
N LYS A 21 3.02 -37.35 -6.44
CA LYS A 21 1.75 -36.94 -7.05
C LYS A 21 0.64 -37.98 -6.96
N ASP A 22 0.99 -39.25 -7.14
CA ASP A 22 0.04 -40.36 -7.12
C ASP A 22 -0.04 -41.07 -5.77
N GLN A 23 0.84 -40.72 -4.82
CA GLN A 23 0.99 -41.39 -3.52
C GLN A 23 0.37 -40.59 -2.37
N VAL A 24 0.47 -39.25 -2.43
CA VAL A 24 0.00 -38.35 -1.36
C VAL A 24 -0.81 -37.22 -1.99
N LYS A 25 -2.10 -37.15 -1.66
CA LYS A 25 -3.02 -36.12 -2.20
C LYS A 25 -2.51 -34.70 -1.93
N GLU A 26 -2.19 -34.40 -0.67
CA GLU A 26 -1.73 -33.08 -0.21
C GLU A 26 -0.20 -33.01 -0.02
N ARG A 27 0.55 -33.58 -0.95
CA ARG A 27 2.03 -33.65 -0.93
C ARG A 27 2.76 -32.30 -0.80
N ARG A 28 2.15 -31.21 -1.26
CA ARG A 28 2.74 -29.86 -1.12
C ARG A 28 2.62 -29.38 0.33
N LEU A 29 1.46 -29.61 0.95
CA LEU A 29 1.21 -29.29 2.35
C LEU A 29 2.18 -30.05 3.25
N LEU A 30 2.37 -31.36 3.00
CA LEU A 30 3.36 -32.21 3.68
C LEU A 30 4.71 -31.53 3.79
N LEU A 31 5.33 -31.24 2.64
CA LEU A 31 6.69 -30.70 2.59
C LEU A 31 6.78 -29.25 3.11
N GLN A 32 5.70 -28.46 3.00
CA GLN A 32 5.69 -27.07 3.47
C GLN A 32 5.57 -26.97 5.00
N VAL A 33 4.75 -27.82 5.63
CA VAL A 33 4.60 -27.83 7.09
C VAL A 33 5.87 -28.37 7.74
N GLU A 34 6.40 -29.50 7.26
CA GLU A 34 7.63 -30.08 7.81
C GLU A 34 8.87 -29.19 7.59
N LEU A 35 8.95 -28.45 6.49
CA LEU A 35 10.00 -27.44 6.31
C LEU A 35 9.92 -26.32 7.37
N GLY A 36 8.71 -25.99 7.83
CA GLY A 36 8.51 -25.05 8.93
C GLY A 36 9.07 -25.56 10.25
N PHE A 37 8.88 -26.84 10.55
CA PHE A 37 9.48 -27.47 11.73
C PHE A 37 11.00 -27.60 11.61
N ALA A 38 11.51 -28.03 10.45
CA ALA A 38 12.95 -28.06 10.20
C ALA A 38 13.62 -26.69 10.35
N LEU A 39 12.92 -25.59 9.99
CA LEU A 39 13.39 -24.23 10.26
C LEU A 39 13.50 -23.96 11.76
N MET A 40 12.49 -24.32 12.56
CA MET A 40 12.52 -24.10 14.02
C MET A 40 13.69 -24.87 14.66
N GLU A 41 13.91 -26.11 14.27
CA GLU A 41 15.06 -26.92 14.70
C GLU A 41 16.39 -26.26 14.32
N TYR A 42 16.52 -25.77 13.09
CA TYR A 42 17.73 -25.07 12.62
C TYR A 42 17.99 -23.75 13.37
N LEU A 43 16.94 -23.12 13.86
CA LEU A 43 17.02 -21.92 14.69
C LEU A 43 17.20 -22.23 16.18
N GLU A 44 17.26 -23.51 16.57
CA GLU A 44 17.30 -23.99 17.96
C GLU A 44 16.08 -23.55 18.78
N ALA A 45 14.92 -23.41 18.12
CA ALA A 45 13.64 -22.98 18.71
C ALA A 45 12.58 -24.10 18.63
N ASP A 46 13.03 -25.34 18.67
CA ASP A 46 12.24 -26.57 18.65
C ASP A 46 11.61 -26.93 20.00
N ASP A 47 12.00 -26.22 21.06
CA ASP A 47 11.38 -26.21 22.39
C ASP A 47 10.09 -25.37 22.47
N GLU A 48 9.80 -24.59 21.43
CA GLU A 48 8.58 -23.79 21.33
C GLU A 48 7.37 -24.62 20.83
N PRO A 49 6.13 -24.18 21.11
CA PRO A 49 4.94 -24.82 20.60
C PRO A 49 4.91 -24.89 19.07
N VAL A 50 4.33 -25.98 18.55
CA VAL A 50 4.15 -26.20 17.09
C VAL A 50 3.34 -25.10 16.42
N THR A 51 2.60 -24.30 17.20
CA THR A 51 1.77 -23.20 16.72
C THR A 51 2.54 -21.89 16.50
N VAL A 52 3.84 -21.81 16.81
CA VAL A 52 4.64 -20.56 16.76
C VAL A 52 5.31 -20.30 15.42
N VAL A 53 5.43 -21.30 14.53
CA VAL A 53 6.16 -21.18 13.24
C VAL A 53 5.75 -19.96 12.41
N TRP A 54 4.45 -19.63 12.36
CA TRP A 54 3.95 -18.46 11.62
C TRP A 54 4.59 -17.14 12.10
N ALA A 55 4.97 -17.05 13.36
CA ALA A 55 5.53 -15.85 13.96
C ALA A 55 6.91 -15.56 13.35
N ILE A 56 7.76 -16.58 13.16
CA ILE A 56 9.03 -16.43 12.43
C ILE A 56 8.77 -16.11 10.95
N LEU A 57 7.83 -16.83 10.34
CA LEU A 57 7.45 -16.60 8.95
C LEU A 57 6.79 -15.24 8.71
N SER A 58 6.34 -14.53 9.75
CA SER A 58 5.76 -13.19 9.65
C SER A 58 6.81 -12.12 9.31
N GLY A 59 8.08 -12.37 9.68
CA GLY A 59 9.21 -11.46 9.45
C GLY A 59 9.17 -10.20 10.34
N THR A 60 8.17 -10.08 11.19
CA THR A 60 8.05 -9.00 12.17
C THR A 60 9.04 -9.24 13.30
N PHE A 61 9.56 -8.16 13.89
CA PHE A 61 10.51 -8.29 15.01
C PHE A 61 9.82 -8.92 16.22
N ILE A 62 10.27 -10.12 16.59
CA ILE A 62 9.86 -10.82 17.81
C ILE A 62 11.02 -10.73 18.77
N ARG A 63 10.77 -10.19 19.97
CA ARG A 63 11.76 -10.18 21.06
C ARG A 63 11.92 -11.60 21.58
N HIS A 64 12.85 -12.33 20.99
CA HIS A 64 13.21 -13.67 21.44
C HIS A 64 14.74 -13.77 21.53
N PRO A 65 15.31 -14.26 22.65
CA PRO A 65 16.77 -14.31 22.84
C PRO A 65 17.50 -15.01 21.69
N LYS A 66 16.94 -16.13 21.19
CA LYS A 66 17.53 -16.91 20.08
C LYS A 66 17.44 -16.20 18.71
N LEU A 67 16.61 -15.17 18.57
CA LEU A 67 16.39 -14.44 17.31
C LEU A 67 17.09 -13.08 17.23
N ASN A 68 17.64 -12.57 18.34
CA ASN A 68 18.26 -11.24 18.37
C ASN A 68 19.56 -11.15 17.56
N ASN A 69 20.34 -12.24 17.48
CA ASN A 69 21.67 -12.27 16.86
C ASN A 69 21.79 -13.41 15.83
N LEU A 70 20.87 -13.47 14.86
CA LEU A 70 20.92 -14.48 13.81
C LEU A 70 22.12 -14.27 12.88
N SER A 71 22.84 -15.37 12.59
CA SER A 71 23.88 -15.41 11.56
C SER A 71 23.29 -15.19 10.16
N PRO A 72 24.09 -14.77 9.16
CA PRO A 72 23.62 -14.62 7.78
C PRO A 72 22.95 -15.89 7.22
N GLU A 73 23.45 -17.08 7.59
CA GLU A 73 22.90 -18.37 7.18
C GLU A 73 21.50 -18.60 7.78
N LYS A 74 21.32 -18.31 9.08
CA LYS A 74 20.01 -18.42 9.75
C LYS A 74 19.00 -17.41 9.20
N ARG A 75 19.42 -16.18 8.86
CA ARG A 75 18.54 -15.19 8.19
C ARG A 75 18.12 -15.65 6.80
N ARG A 76 19.05 -16.22 6.03
CA ARG A 76 18.74 -16.82 4.72
C ARG A 76 17.75 -17.96 4.84
N ALA A 77 17.90 -18.83 5.83
CA ALA A 77 16.97 -19.93 6.06
C ALA A 77 15.53 -19.42 6.27
N ILE A 78 15.35 -18.38 7.09
CA ILE A 78 14.05 -17.71 7.28
C ILE A 78 13.53 -17.13 5.96
N ALA A 79 14.38 -16.41 5.22
CA ALA A 79 14.00 -15.79 3.95
C ALA A 79 13.59 -16.83 2.90
N ASN A 80 14.31 -17.95 2.80
CA ASN A 80 14.00 -19.07 1.92
C ASN A 80 12.65 -19.70 2.29
N CYS A 81 12.44 -19.98 3.58
CA CYS A 81 11.17 -20.52 4.07
C CYS A 81 10.00 -19.60 3.76
N ARG A 82 10.14 -18.27 3.88
CA ARG A 82 9.10 -17.31 3.48
C ARG A 82 8.78 -17.33 1.97
N GLN A 83 9.72 -17.73 1.12
CA GLN A 83 9.45 -17.93 -0.31
C GLN A 83 8.74 -19.26 -0.61
N ILE A 84 8.88 -20.27 0.24
CA ILE A 84 8.37 -21.63 0.00
C ILE A 84 7.05 -21.90 0.74
N ILE A 85 6.96 -21.44 1.99
CA ILE A 85 5.86 -21.66 2.94
C ILE A 85 4.90 -20.45 2.88
N PRO A 86 3.61 -20.65 2.54
CA PRO A 86 2.66 -19.55 2.37
C PRO A 86 1.93 -19.15 3.67
N PHE A 87 2.19 -19.83 4.79
CA PHE A 87 1.43 -19.76 6.04
C PHE A 87 1.99 -18.71 7.01
N SER A 88 1.95 -17.43 6.63
CA SER A 88 2.54 -16.35 7.41
C SER A 88 1.62 -15.77 8.51
N SER A 89 0.43 -16.33 8.71
CA SER A 89 -0.51 -15.93 9.77
C SER A 89 -0.84 -17.12 10.68
N ARG A 90 -1.16 -16.87 11.96
CA ARG A 90 -1.56 -17.92 12.90
C ARG A 90 -2.73 -18.75 12.37
N PHE A 91 -3.76 -18.09 11.84
CA PHE A 91 -4.94 -18.75 11.31
C PHE A 91 -4.60 -19.74 10.19
N ASP A 92 -3.77 -19.32 9.22
CA ASP A 92 -3.41 -20.17 8.09
C ASP A 92 -2.51 -21.33 8.51
N TRP A 93 -1.57 -21.06 9.41
CA TRP A 93 -0.67 -22.08 9.93
C TRP A 93 -1.42 -23.16 10.70
N LEU A 94 -2.34 -22.78 11.59
CA LEU A 94 -3.16 -23.74 12.34
C LEU A 94 -4.05 -24.57 11.43
N ASN A 95 -4.65 -23.97 10.41
CA ASN A 95 -5.43 -24.70 9.42
C ASN A 95 -4.56 -25.68 8.61
N ALA A 96 -3.39 -25.23 8.15
CA ALA A 96 -2.43 -26.08 7.47
C ALA A 96 -1.96 -27.25 8.35
N LEU A 97 -1.74 -27.02 9.64
CA LEU A 97 -1.36 -28.04 10.60
C LEU A 97 -2.47 -29.07 10.83
N ARG A 98 -3.72 -28.61 11.00
CA ARG A 98 -4.89 -29.51 11.10
C ARG A 98 -5.08 -30.36 9.85
N ASP A 99 -4.92 -29.75 8.67
CA ASP A 99 -5.01 -30.44 7.39
C ASP A 99 -3.84 -31.42 7.21
N TYR A 100 -2.65 -31.10 7.70
CA TYR A 100 -1.50 -32.00 7.73
C TYR A 100 -1.76 -33.23 8.62
N ILE A 101 -2.30 -33.04 9.83
CA ILE A 101 -2.60 -34.13 10.77
C ILE A 101 -3.75 -35.02 10.24
N SER A 102 -4.80 -34.41 9.66
CA SER A 102 -6.04 -35.11 9.32
C SER A 102 -6.02 -35.77 7.94
N ASN A 103 -5.41 -35.11 6.94
CA ASN A 103 -5.50 -35.55 5.54
C ASN A 103 -4.28 -36.36 5.08
N ILE A 104 -3.19 -36.39 5.86
CA ILE A 104 -1.95 -37.09 5.51
C ILE A 104 -1.74 -38.29 6.44
N SER A 105 -1.53 -39.46 5.84
CA SER A 105 -1.28 -40.69 6.61
C SER A 105 0.02 -40.60 7.41
N GLN A 106 0.00 -41.17 8.62
CA GLN A 106 1.15 -41.21 9.52
C GLN A 106 2.39 -41.86 8.90
N SER A 107 2.25 -42.79 7.93
CA SER A 107 3.40 -43.43 7.28
C SER A 107 4.29 -42.46 6.46
N TRP A 108 3.74 -41.29 6.11
CA TRP A 108 4.43 -40.28 5.32
C TRP A 108 4.91 -39.08 6.14
N ARG A 109 4.52 -39.00 7.41
CA ARG A 109 4.81 -37.87 8.30
C ARG A 109 6.08 -38.12 9.10
N ASN A 110 6.97 -37.12 9.16
CA ASN A 110 8.14 -37.13 10.04
C ASN A 110 7.84 -36.55 11.43
N TYR A 111 6.68 -35.92 11.59
CA TYR A 111 6.23 -35.34 12.86
C TYR A 111 4.80 -35.77 13.12
N ASP A 112 4.56 -36.33 14.30
CA ASP A 112 3.26 -36.83 14.74
C ASP A 112 2.74 -36.01 15.91
N PHE A 113 1.57 -35.40 15.72
CA PHE A 113 0.90 -34.56 16.71
C PHE A 113 -0.51 -35.07 16.98
N ASP A 114 -0.99 -34.82 18.19
CA ASP A 114 -2.42 -34.87 18.48
C ASP A 114 -3.08 -33.62 17.91
N ILE A 115 -4.29 -33.75 17.35
CA ILE A 115 -5.06 -32.60 16.89
C ILE A 115 -5.56 -31.75 18.06
N GLN A 116 -5.64 -32.31 19.26
CA GLN A 116 -6.04 -31.63 20.49
C GLN A 116 -4.85 -30.92 21.14
N ASN A 117 -5.09 -29.74 21.74
CA ASN A 117 -4.09 -28.99 22.52
C ASN A 117 -2.77 -28.71 21.79
N LEU A 118 -2.84 -28.26 20.53
CA LEU A 118 -1.65 -27.95 19.71
C LEU A 118 -0.70 -26.93 20.38
N ASP A 119 -1.20 -25.99 21.19
CA ASP A 119 -0.36 -25.01 21.90
C ASP A 119 0.53 -25.65 22.99
N ASN A 120 0.24 -26.89 23.44
CA ASN A 120 1.03 -27.58 24.46
C ASN A 120 2.01 -28.59 23.87
N GLN A 121 2.01 -28.78 22.55
CA GLN A 121 2.85 -29.75 21.87
C GLN A 121 4.10 -29.07 21.32
N ILE A 122 5.25 -29.62 21.69
CA ILE A 122 6.59 -29.13 21.33
C ILE A 122 7.09 -29.89 20.10
N ILE A 123 7.84 -29.21 19.23
CA ILE A 123 8.30 -29.74 17.94
C ILE A 123 9.26 -30.91 18.13
N ASP A 124 10.27 -30.76 19.00
CA ASP A 124 11.28 -31.79 19.26
C ASP A 124 10.67 -33.11 19.73
N ALA A 125 9.75 -33.05 20.70
CA ALA A 125 9.08 -34.21 21.27
C ALA A 125 8.23 -35.00 20.26
N ALA A 126 7.80 -34.38 19.17
CA ALA A 126 6.94 -34.97 18.16
C ALA A 126 7.71 -35.56 16.97
N LYS A 127 9.04 -35.40 16.94
CA LYS A 127 9.89 -35.83 15.83
C LYS A 127 10.00 -37.36 15.78
N ASN A 128 9.59 -37.93 14.66
CA ASN A 128 9.70 -39.36 14.37
C ASN A 128 10.05 -39.54 12.89
N ILE A 129 11.35 -39.59 12.58
CA ILE A 129 11.85 -39.60 11.20
C ILE A 129 11.48 -40.92 10.51
N ARG A 130 10.44 -40.88 9.67
CA ARG A 130 9.99 -42.00 8.84
C ARG A 130 10.44 -41.90 7.39
N GLN A 131 10.71 -40.69 6.93
CA GLN A 131 11.09 -40.35 5.56
C GLN A 131 12.39 -39.51 5.54
N PRO A 132 13.57 -40.14 5.72
CA PRO A 132 14.87 -39.43 5.77
C PRO A 132 15.14 -38.57 4.52
N ILE A 133 14.62 -38.98 3.36
CA ILE A 133 14.76 -38.23 2.11
C ILE A 133 14.17 -36.82 2.20
N HIS A 134 13.10 -36.63 2.97
CA HIS A 134 12.48 -35.32 3.15
C HIS A 134 13.37 -34.39 3.97
N GLN A 135 14.05 -34.92 4.98
CA GLN A 135 14.95 -34.17 5.85
C GLN A 135 16.12 -33.55 5.08
N ASN A 136 16.77 -34.35 4.21
CA ASN A 136 17.83 -33.86 3.31
C ASN A 136 17.31 -32.75 2.37
N ILE A 137 16.07 -32.87 1.89
CA ILE A 137 15.44 -31.83 1.05
C ILE A 137 15.22 -30.55 1.87
N TYR A 138 14.82 -30.65 3.13
CA TYR A 138 14.60 -29.49 4.00
C TYR A 138 15.91 -28.76 4.28
N GLU A 139 16.98 -29.46 4.64
CA GLU A 139 18.31 -28.88 4.81
C GLU A 139 18.80 -28.17 3.54
N GLY A 140 18.57 -28.78 2.37
CA GLY A 140 18.81 -28.15 1.08
C GLY A 140 18.00 -26.87 0.87
N CYS A 141 16.74 -26.83 1.28
CA CYS A 141 15.90 -25.63 1.23
C CYS A 141 16.39 -24.51 2.15
N LEU A 142 16.85 -24.83 3.37
CA LEU A 142 17.31 -23.84 4.34
C LEU A 142 18.63 -23.19 3.89
N THR A 143 19.52 -23.94 3.26
CA THR A 143 20.87 -23.49 2.89
C THR A 143 21.02 -22.99 1.46
N ALA A 144 20.09 -23.34 0.55
CA ALA A 144 20.20 -23.01 -0.87
C ALA A 144 20.20 -21.50 -1.14
N LYS A 145 20.96 -21.11 -2.18
CA LYS A 145 20.75 -19.84 -2.87
C LYS A 145 19.62 -20.01 -3.89
N LEU A 146 18.44 -19.48 -3.59
CA LEU A 146 17.27 -19.69 -4.45
C LEU A 146 17.44 -19.00 -5.81
N ASN A 147 16.93 -19.66 -6.85
CA ASN A 147 16.91 -19.09 -8.19
C ASN A 147 15.69 -18.20 -8.38
N TYR A 148 15.86 -17.09 -9.10
CA TYR A 148 14.72 -16.29 -9.53
C TYR A 148 13.80 -17.08 -10.44
N ARG A 149 12.50 -16.90 -10.25
CA ARG A 149 11.48 -17.38 -11.18
C ARG A 149 11.68 -16.76 -12.54
N LYS A 150 11.51 -17.54 -13.62
CA LYS A 150 11.62 -17.04 -15.00
C LYS A 150 10.30 -17.23 -15.76
N SER A 151 9.83 -16.17 -16.39
CA SER A 151 8.73 -16.24 -17.35
C SER A 151 9.22 -16.83 -18.66
N LYS A 152 8.38 -17.67 -19.27
CA LYS A 152 8.61 -18.23 -20.61
C LYS A 152 7.55 -17.66 -21.55
N SER A 153 7.91 -16.63 -22.30
CA SER A 153 7.08 -16.06 -23.37
C SER A 153 7.72 -16.39 -24.72
N PRO A 154 7.13 -17.27 -25.55
CA PRO A 154 7.69 -17.59 -26.86
C PRO A 154 7.65 -16.38 -27.81
N PRO A 155 8.62 -16.26 -28.74
CA PRO A 155 8.53 -15.30 -29.84
C PRO A 155 7.41 -15.67 -30.81
N VAL A 156 6.92 -14.69 -31.58
CA VAL A 156 5.91 -14.93 -32.64
C VAL A 156 6.47 -15.78 -33.79
N GLU A 157 5.58 -16.49 -34.49
CA GLU A 157 5.88 -17.31 -35.66
C GLU A 157 5.51 -16.58 -36.96
N ALA A 158 6.33 -16.76 -38.01
CA ALA A 158 6.06 -16.17 -39.32
C ALA A 158 4.81 -16.82 -39.94
N GLY A 159 3.97 -16.01 -40.59
CA GLY A 159 2.82 -16.52 -41.33
C GLY A 159 1.58 -16.86 -40.49
N THR A 160 1.67 -16.79 -39.16
CA THR A 160 0.55 -17.03 -38.24
C THR A 160 -0.14 -15.72 -37.85
N TYR A 161 -1.47 -15.73 -37.75
CA TYR A 161 -2.23 -14.59 -37.24
C TYR A 161 -2.25 -14.57 -35.71
N TYR A 162 -2.06 -13.37 -35.16
CA TYR A 162 -2.14 -13.10 -33.72
C TYR A 162 -3.22 -12.07 -33.43
N GLN A 163 -3.95 -12.27 -32.34
CA GLN A 163 -4.95 -11.37 -31.79
C GLN A 163 -4.41 -10.66 -30.55
N PHE A 164 -4.87 -9.42 -30.33
CA PHE A 164 -4.67 -8.71 -29.07
C PHE A 164 -5.82 -7.75 -28.78
N LYS A 165 -5.99 -7.43 -27.49
CA LYS A 165 -6.93 -6.40 -27.02
C LYS A 165 -6.18 -5.08 -26.79
N SER A 166 -6.77 -3.98 -27.20
CA SER A 166 -6.28 -2.61 -27.03
C SER A 166 -7.46 -1.69 -26.71
N GLU A 167 -7.20 -0.43 -26.35
CA GLU A 167 -8.26 0.55 -26.11
C GLU A 167 -8.16 1.70 -27.11
N THR A 168 -9.30 2.19 -27.57
CA THR A 168 -9.45 3.55 -28.11
C THR A 168 -9.83 4.49 -26.97
N LYS A 169 -10.09 5.79 -27.23
CA LYS A 169 -10.60 6.70 -26.18
C LYS A 169 -11.96 6.26 -25.60
N GLU A 170 -12.77 5.52 -26.35
CA GLU A 170 -14.17 5.24 -26.02
C GLU A 170 -14.44 3.75 -25.70
N GLU A 171 -13.70 2.84 -26.32
CA GLU A 171 -14.02 1.40 -26.25
C GLU A 171 -12.79 0.49 -26.34
N SER A 172 -12.91 -0.72 -25.77
CA SER A 172 -11.93 -1.81 -25.91
C SER A 172 -12.15 -2.54 -27.24
N VAL A 173 -11.08 -2.68 -28.02
CA VAL A 173 -11.09 -3.29 -29.36
C VAL A 173 -10.21 -4.53 -29.42
N THR A 174 -10.57 -5.52 -30.23
CA THR A 174 -9.74 -6.68 -30.53
C THR A 174 -9.22 -6.59 -31.97
N LEU A 175 -7.91 -6.66 -32.14
CA LEU A 175 -7.24 -6.44 -33.43
C LEU A 175 -6.38 -7.62 -33.83
N ARG A 176 -6.13 -7.76 -35.13
CA ARG A 176 -5.33 -8.85 -35.71
C ARG A 176 -4.10 -8.34 -36.42
N VAL A 177 -2.99 -9.07 -36.24
CA VAL A 177 -1.69 -8.80 -36.86
C VAL A 177 -1.06 -10.09 -37.37
N LYS A 178 -0.20 -9.96 -38.39
CA LYS A 178 0.57 -11.05 -38.98
C LYS A 178 1.99 -10.56 -39.26
N PHE A 179 2.97 -11.45 -39.10
CA PHE A 179 4.38 -11.12 -39.27
C PHE A 179 5.03 -11.95 -40.39
N THR A 180 5.99 -11.34 -41.08
CA THR A 180 6.84 -11.95 -42.09
C THR A 180 8.15 -12.46 -41.48
N LYS A 181 8.84 -13.40 -42.14
CA LYS A 181 10.15 -13.92 -41.67
C LYS A 181 11.19 -12.80 -41.46
N LYS A 182 11.25 -11.80 -42.36
CA LYS A 182 12.19 -10.66 -42.25
C LYS A 182 11.95 -9.79 -41.01
N GLN A 183 10.71 -9.70 -40.54
CA GLN A 183 10.35 -8.90 -39.36
C GLN A 183 10.73 -9.61 -38.05
N ILE A 184 10.80 -10.94 -38.04
CA ILE A 184 11.08 -11.74 -36.84
C ILE A 184 12.60 -11.86 -36.59
N ASN A 185 13.41 -12.01 -37.64
CA ASN A 185 14.86 -12.24 -37.51
C ASN A 185 15.68 -11.02 -37.00
N LYS A 186 15.05 -9.86 -36.77
CA LYS A 186 15.74 -8.64 -36.31
C LYS A 186 15.88 -8.55 -34.78
N SER A 187 15.34 -9.49 -34.01
CA SER A 187 15.40 -9.42 -32.54
C SER A 187 16.77 -9.89 -32.02
N VAL A 188 17.67 -8.94 -31.74
CA VAL A 188 18.86 -9.21 -30.91
C VAL A 188 18.46 -8.92 -29.47
N SER A 189 18.50 -9.96 -28.63
CA SER A 189 18.34 -9.82 -27.18
C SER A 189 19.72 -9.67 -26.57
N ASN A 190 20.09 -8.46 -26.17
CA ASN A 190 21.23 -8.24 -25.27
C ASN A 190 20.67 -7.75 -23.93
N SER A 191 20.57 -8.67 -22.97
CA SER A 191 20.42 -8.31 -21.57
C SER A 191 21.69 -7.57 -21.14
N TRP A 192 21.56 -6.29 -20.79
CA TRP A 192 22.67 -5.45 -20.31
C TRP A 192 22.78 -5.42 -18.78
N PHE A 193 21.96 -6.20 -18.06
CA PHE A 193 22.03 -6.25 -16.60
C PHE A 193 23.38 -6.81 -16.17
N ASN A 194 24.19 -5.98 -15.52
CA ASN A 194 25.45 -6.44 -14.95
C ASN A 194 25.18 -7.30 -13.71
N SER A 195 26.08 -8.24 -13.44
CA SER A 195 26.13 -8.90 -12.14
C SER A 195 26.30 -7.85 -11.05
N VAL A 196 25.49 -7.95 -9.99
CA VAL A 196 25.52 -7.03 -8.84
C VAL A 196 26.94 -6.96 -8.30
N GLN A 197 27.49 -5.75 -8.24
CA GLN A 197 28.80 -5.49 -7.64
C GLN A 197 28.66 -5.27 -6.13
N ALA A 198 29.70 -5.61 -5.37
CA ALA A 198 29.76 -5.27 -3.95
C ALA A 198 29.76 -3.75 -3.79
N ARG A 199 28.85 -3.22 -2.98
CA ARG A 199 28.66 -1.78 -2.79
C ARG A 199 29.35 -1.31 -1.52
N ASN A 200 30.29 -0.38 -1.70
CA ASN A 200 30.98 0.29 -0.61
C ASN A 200 30.21 1.53 -0.17
N PRO A 201 30.44 2.03 1.06
CA PRO A 201 30.01 3.37 1.46
C PRO A 201 30.45 4.42 0.44
N PHE A 202 29.60 5.40 0.16
CA PHE A 202 29.92 6.52 -0.71
C PHE A 202 30.09 7.78 0.13
N THR A 203 31.22 8.47 -0.01
CA THR A 203 31.47 9.74 0.67
C THR A 203 31.74 10.81 -0.36
N VAL A 204 31.06 11.96 -0.21
CA VAL A 204 31.28 13.15 -1.02
C VAL A 204 31.75 14.29 -0.13
N ASN A 205 32.78 15.02 -0.56
CA ASN A 205 33.20 16.27 0.07
C ASN A 205 32.25 17.37 -0.42
N LEU A 206 31.69 18.17 0.49
CA LEU A 206 30.78 19.24 0.10
C LEU A 206 31.48 20.30 -0.75
N ALA A 207 32.79 20.50 -0.59
CA ALA A 207 33.56 21.38 -1.46
C ALA A 207 33.53 20.94 -2.93
N ASP A 208 33.43 19.64 -3.22
CA ASP A 208 33.32 19.15 -4.60
C ASP A 208 31.96 19.54 -5.22
N LEU A 209 30.92 19.71 -4.40
CA LEU A 209 29.61 20.17 -4.87
C LEU A 209 29.60 21.66 -5.23
N GLU A 210 30.51 22.46 -4.67
CA GLU A 210 30.73 23.85 -5.08
C GLU A 210 31.21 23.92 -6.53
N ALA A 211 32.20 23.10 -6.87
CA ALA A 211 32.73 23.00 -8.22
C ALA A 211 31.64 22.58 -9.23
N GLU A 212 30.74 21.68 -8.83
CA GLU A 212 29.57 21.31 -9.64
C GLU A 212 28.59 22.48 -9.77
N ALA A 213 28.31 23.21 -8.70
CA ALA A 213 27.42 24.37 -8.75
C ALA A 213 27.94 25.45 -9.72
N ILE A 214 29.24 25.74 -9.69
CA ILE A 214 29.89 26.67 -10.63
C ILE A 214 29.74 26.18 -12.07
N PHE A 215 30.00 24.90 -12.32
CA PHE A 215 29.86 24.30 -13.65
C PHE A 215 28.43 24.41 -14.18
N LEU A 216 27.43 24.08 -13.36
CA LEU A 216 26.02 24.14 -13.76
C LEU A 216 25.58 25.57 -14.09
N ASP A 217 25.97 26.56 -13.28
CA ASP A 217 25.64 27.97 -13.58
C ASP A 217 26.31 28.45 -14.88
N GLN A 218 27.56 28.07 -15.14
CA GLN A 218 28.23 28.36 -16.42
C GLN A 218 27.51 27.72 -17.61
N ARG A 219 27.09 26.46 -17.45
CA ARG A 219 26.37 25.73 -18.49
C ARG A 219 25.00 26.33 -18.78
N GLU A 220 24.24 26.66 -17.74
CA GLU A 220 22.93 27.32 -17.89
C GLU A 220 23.07 28.74 -18.44
N GLN A 221 24.19 29.43 -18.21
CA GLN A 221 24.49 30.71 -18.85
C GLN A 221 24.64 30.56 -20.37
N VAL A 222 25.30 29.50 -20.85
CA VAL A 222 25.41 29.20 -22.28
C VAL A 222 24.04 28.89 -22.88
N LEU A 223 23.25 28.04 -22.21
CA LEU A 223 21.89 27.72 -22.65
C LEU A 223 20.99 28.97 -22.67
N ALA A 224 21.19 29.88 -21.71
CA ALA A 224 20.47 31.15 -21.67
C ALA A 224 20.77 32.05 -22.87
N GLN A 225 22.01 32.06 -23.34
CA GLN A 225 22.40 32.79 -24.55
C GLN A 225 21.82 32.16 -25.81
N GLN A 226 21.72 30.83 -25.84
CA GLN A 226 21.23 30.09 -27.00
C GLN A 226 19.71 30.10 -27.15
N TYR A 227 18.98 29.93 -26.04
CA TYR A 227 17.52 29.74 -26.01
C TYR A 227 16.78 30.85 -25.23
N ASN A 228 17.44 31.99 -25.00
CA ASN A 228 16.87 33.15 -24.29
C ASN A 228 16.26 32.81 -22.92
N TRP A 229 16.97 32.02 -22.10
CA TRP A 229 16.49 31.74 -20.74
C TRP A 229 16.48 33.01 -19.90
N SER A 230 15.34 33.28 -19.28
CA SER A 230 15.26 34.36 -18.29
C SER A 230 15.96 33.95 -16.99
N ASN A 231 16.25 34.93 -16.14
CA ASN A 231 16.96 34.66 -14.88
C ASN A 231 16.16 33.75 -13.92
N THR A 232 14.83 33.72 -14.03
CA THR A 232 13.97 32.81 -13.23
C THR A 232 14.03 31.37 -13.69
N ASN A 233 14.56 31.11 -14.90
CA ASN A 233 14.74 29.75 -15.43
C ASN A 233 16.09 29.14 -15.06
N LYS A 234 17.06 29.96 -14.67
CA LYS A 234 18.35 29.48 -14.17
C LYS A 234 18.19 28.94 -12.75
N GLY A 235 18.87 27.84 -12.47
CA GLY A 235 18.95 27.23 -11.16
C GLY A 235 19.63 28.14 -10.13
N ASN A 236 20.60 28.97 -10.55
CA ASN A 236 21.44 29.78 -9.66
C ASN A 236 22.12 28.88 -8.59
N TRP A 237 22.80 27.86 -9.08
CA TRP A 237 23.35 26.74 -8.32
C TRP A 237 24.36 27.17 -7.27
N VAL A 238 25.25 28.12 -7.58
CA VAL A 238 26.23 28.63 -6.59
C VAL A 238 25.52 29.28 -5.41
N ARG A 239 24.47 30.06 -5.68
CA ARG A 239 23.65 30.65 -4.61
C ARG A 239 22.97 29.58 -3.77
N ARG A 240 22.38 28.56 -4.41
CA ARG A 240 21.72 27.45 -3.70
C ARG A 240 22.70 26.61 -2.89
N TYR A 241 23.92 26.38 -3.41
CA TYR A 241 25.00 25.69 -2.70
C TYR A 241 25.41 26.47 -1.45
N ASN A 242 25.62 27.80 -1.56
CA ASN A 242 25.96 28.64 -0.41
C ASN A 242 24.88 28.68 0.69
N GLN A 243 23.66 28.28 0.37
CA GLN A 243 22.56 28.13 1.33
C GLN A 243 22.52 26.75 1.99
N LEU A 244 23.27 25.76 1.50
CA LEU A 244 23.35 24.42 2.10
C LEU A 244 24.07 24.49 3.44
N ASN A 245 23.32 24.26 4.51
CA ASN A 245 23.86 24.25 5.87
C ASN A 245 23.68 22.86 6.49
N TYR A 246 24.50 21.91 6.04
CA TYR A 246 24.46 20.52 6.47
C TYR A 246 25.27 20.30 7.76
N HIS A 247 24.63 19.67 8.74
CA HIS A 247 25.24 19.26 10.00
C HIS A 247 25.08 17.75 10.19
N LYS A 248 26.09 17.07 10.71
CA LYS A 248 25.96 15.67 11.13
C LYS A 248 25.21 15.59 12.47
N VAL A 249 24.53 14.47 12.65
CA VAL A 249 23.90 14.11 13.93
C VAL A 249 24.71 12.95 14.51
N LEU A 250 25.20 13.13 15.72
CA LEU A 250 25.94 12.14 16.49
C LEU A 250 24.99 11.18 17.20
N GLN A 251 25.54 10.18 17.89
CA GLN A 251 24.77 9.35 18.82
C GLN A 251 24.03 10.23 19.84
N ASP A 252 22.88 9.74 20.32
CA ASP A 252 21.94 10.48 21.20
C ASP A 252 21.27 11.72 20.57
N ASN A 253 21.17 11.77 19.23
CA ASN A 253 20.48 12.83 18.48
C ASN A 253 21.09 14.24 18.69
N ILE A 254 22.39 14.32 18.98
CA ILE A 254 23.11 15.58 19.16
C ILE A 254 23.57 16.12 17.79
N VAL A 255 23.10 17.31 17.42
CA VAL A 255 23.50 17.98 16.17
C VAL A 255 24.82 18.72 16.35
N GLU A 256 25.78 18.49 15.46
CA GLU A 256 27.05 19.23 15.49
C GLU A 256 26.84 20.74 15.32
N SER A 257 27.65 21.54 16.02
CA SER A 257 27.55 23.00 16.00
C SER A 257 28.08 23.60 14.69
N GLN A 258 29.12 22.99 14.12
CA GLN A 258 29.72 23.41 12.85
C GLN A 258 29.13 22.64 11.66
N PRO A 259 29.06 23.26 10.47
CA PRO A 259 28.70 22.54 9.25
C PRO A 259 29.71 21.43 8.95
N ALA A 260 29.21 20.26 8.57
CA ALA A 260 30.07 19.14 8.23
C ALA A 260 30.72 19.33 6.85
N GLN A 261 31.95 18.85 6.69
CA GLN A 261 32.69 18.96 5.42
C GLN A 261 32.35 17.86 4.41
N SER A 262 31.81 16.74 4.89
CA SER A 262 31.52 15.57 4.06
C SER A 262 30.19 14.92 4.42
N LEU A 263 29.55 14.35 3.41
CA LEU A 263 28.36 13.50 3.54
C LEU A 263 28.75 12.07 3.19
N THR A 264 28.57 11.15 4.14
CA THR A 264 28.75 9.71 3.92
C THR A 264 27.39 9.04 3.82
N ILE A 265 27.18 8.27 2.75
CA ILE A 265 25.99 7.49 2.47
C ILE A 265 26.37 6.02 2.58
N ASP A 266 25.94 5.38 3.66
CA ASP A 266 26.20 3.97 3.94
C ASP A 266 24.92 3.28 4.42
N GLY A 267 24.46 2.28 3.66
CA GLY A 267 23.23 1.56 4.00
C GLY A 267 22.03 2.50 3.91
N PHE A 268 21.47 2.93 5.04
CA PHE A 268 20.40 3.91 5.11
C PHE A 268 20.88 5.18 5.81
N THR A 269 20.88 6.30 5.09
CA THR A 269 21.27 7.62 5.61
C THR A 269 20.11 8.58 5.43
N HIS A 270 19.61 9.11 6.54
CA HIS A 270 18.49 10.04 6.62
C HIS A 270 18.99 11.46 6.92
N VAL A 271 18.65 12.40 6.05
CA VAL A 271 18.92 13.83 6.22
C VAL A 271 17.61 14.59 6.30
N ALA A 272 17.29 15.08 7.50
CA ALA A 272 16.12 15.89 7.75
C ALA A 272 16.37 17.35 7.39
N GLY A 273 15.39 18.05 6.83
CA GLY A 273 15.51 19.48 6.62
C GLY A 273 14.19 20.13 6.28
N MET A 274 13.93 21.31 6.82
CA MET A 274 12.68 22.05 6.55
C MET A 274 12.49 22.34 5.05
N VAL A 275 11.28 22.75 4.65
CA VAL A 275 11.04 23.24 3.28
C VAL A 275 12.06 24.35 2.95
N ALA A 276 12.56 24.36 1.73
CA ALA A 276 13.61 25.28 1.24
C ALA A 276 14.99 25.19 1.92
N SER A 277 15.26 24.18 2.75
CA SER A 277 16.61 23.92 3.31
C SER A 277 17.66 23.41 2.30
N GLY A 278 17.28 23.25 1.02
CA GLY A 278 18.19 22.83 -0.05
C GLY A 278 18.30 21.32 -0.29
N LYS A 279 17.36 20.50 0.23
CA LYS A 279 17.31 19.03 -0.02
C LYS A 279 17.41 18.66 -1.51
N SER A 280 16.52 19.18 -2.34
CA SER A 280 16.54 18.89 -3.78
C SER A 280 17.79 19.46 -4.47
N THR A 281 18.36 20.56 -3.97
CA THR A 281 19.67 21.08 -4.44
C THR A 281 20.78 20.07 -4.18
N LEU A 282 20.86 19.52 -2.97
CA LEU A 282 21.83 18.49 -2.61
C LEU A 282 21.72 17.25 -3.52
N SER A 283 20.49 16.79 -3.77
CA SER A 283 20.22 15.65 -4.68
C SER A 283 20.74 15.89 -6.09
N LEU A 284 20.48 17.09 -6.65
CA LEU A 284 20.86 17.42 -8.03
C LEU A 284 22.36 17.70 -8.20
N LEU A 285 23.00 18.37 -7.22
CA LEU A 285 24.45 18.55 -7.23
C LEU A 285 25.18 17.20 -7.10
N LEU A 286 24.65 16.30 -6.26
CA LEU A 286 25.17 14.93 -6.15
C LEU A 286 25.04 14.18 -7.49
N ALA A 287 23.93 14.34 -8.22
CA ALA A 287 23.76 13.76 -9.55
C ALA A 287 24.79 14.29 -10.54
N SER A 288 25.03 15.61 -10.58
CA SER A 288 26.07 16.23 -11.41
C SER A 288 27.46 15.67 -11.08
N HIS A 289 27.81 15.62 -9.79
CA HIS A 289 29.08 15.08 -9.32
C HIS A 289 29.28 13.62 -9.75
N ILE A 290 28.25 12.77 -9.63
CA ILE A 290 28.33 11.36 -10.03
C ILE A 290 28.54 11.23 -11.53
N ILE A 291 27.86 12.04 -12.35
CA ILE A 291 27.99 12.01 -13.80
C ILE A 291 29.43 12.34 -14.24
N ARG A 292 30.04 13.39 -13.66
CA ARG A 292 31.36 13.89 -14.08
C ARG A 292 32.53 13.17 -13.44
N ASN A 293 32.42 12.84 -12.14
CA ASN A 293 33.57 12.44 -11.33
C ASN A 293 33.53 10.95 -10.94
N CYS A 294 32.39 10.28 -11.10
CA CYS A 294 32.20 8.88 -10.70
C CYS A 294 31.71 7.99 -11.87
N PRO A 295 32.53 7.76 -12.91
CA PRO A 295 32.13 7.06 -14.14
C PRO A 295 31.81 5.57 -13.95
N ASN A 296 31.91 5.00 -12.74
CA ASN A 296 31.48 3.64 -12.43
C ASN A 296 30.20 3.56 -11.58
N LEU A 297 29.71 4.69 -11.03
CA LEU A 297 28.52 4.72 -10.17
C LEU A 297 27.23 5.15 -10.89
N ARG A 298 26.12 4.46 -10.61
CA ARG A 298 24.78 4.84 -11.06
C ARG A 298 23.94 5.39 -9.90
N LEU A 299 23.29 6.52 -10.11
CA LEU A 299 22.37 7.15 -9.16
C LEU A 299 20.92 6.90 -9.59
N THR A 300 20.01 6.72 -8.63
CA THR A 300 18.57 6.86 -8.88
C THR A 300 17.97 7.92 -7.96
N ILE A 301 17.17 8.82 -8.51
CA ILE A 301 16.40 9.81 -7.75
C ILE A 301 14.93 9.41 -7.81
N VAL A 302 14.30 9.27 -6.65
CA VAL A 302 12.88 8.97 -6.51
C VAL A 302 12.18 10.26 -6.10
N VAL A 303 11.24 10.71 -6.94
CA VAL A 303 10.46 11.93 -6.76
C VAL A 303 8.97 11.62 -6.59
N GLY A 304 8.20 12.59 -6.11
CA GLY A 304 6.78 12.42 -5.78
C GLY A 304 5.88 12.11 -6.99
N ASP A 305 6.16 12.69 -8.16
CA ASP A 305 5.29 12.59 -9.34
C ASP A 305 6.06 12.45 -10.68
N VAL A 306 5.32 12.06 -11.73
CA VAL A 306 5.88 11.78 -13.05
C VAL A 306 6.35 13.02 -13.79
N GLN A 307 5.71 14.17 -13.59
CA GLN A 307 6.13 15.41 -14.24
C GLN A 307 7.46 15.89 -13.66
N SER A 308 7.61 15.83 -12.33
CA SER A 308 8.89 16.08 -11.66
C SER A 308 9.99 15.14 -12.17
N ALA A 309 9.66 13.87 -12.45
CA ALA A 309 10.63 12.92 -12.99
C ALA A 309 11.11 13.28 -14.41
N ILE A 310 10.17 13.64 -15.30
CA ILE A 310 10.46 14.04 -16.68
C ILE A 310 11.25 15.35 -16.71
N LYS A 311 10.81 16.35 -15.93
CA LYS A 311 11.47 17.65 -15.80
C LYS A 311 12.90 17.52 -15.31
N THR A 312 13.12 16.74 -14.24
CA THR A 312 14.45 16.52 -13.67
C THR A 312 15.36 15.82 -14.67
N ALA A 313 14.86 14.80 -15.38
CA ALA A 313 15.63 14.13 -16.42
C ALA A 313 15.99 15.08 -17.58
N ASN A 314 15.04 15.90 -18.03
CA ASN A 314 15.27 16.91 -19.07
C ASN A 314 16.35 17.91 -18.65
N GLN A 315 16.24 18.45 -17.43
CA GLN A 315 17.20 19.41 -16.90
C GLN A 315 18.61 18.82 -16.82
N ILE A 316 18.77 17.61 -16.27
CA ILE A 316 20.07 16.95 -16.18
C ILE A 316 20.66 16.70 -17.57
N ASN A 317 19.87 16.23 -18.54
CA ASN A 317 20.40 16.01 -19.88
C ASN A 317 20.85 17.31 -20.56
N TRP A 318 20.15 18.42 -20.36
CA TRP A 318 20.59 19.72 -20.89
C TRP A 318 21.92 20.22 -20.30
N TRP A 319 22.26 19.82 -19.07
CA TRP A 319 23.57 20.13 -18.50
C TRP A 319 24.72 19.42 -19.22
N PHE A 320 24.47 18.24 -19.81
CA PHE A 320 25.52 17.37 -20.35
C PHE A 320 25.42 17.07 -21.85
N GLY A 321 24.32 17.44 -22.49
CA GLY A 321 24.07 17.27 -23.92
C GLY A 321 23.38 18.49 -24.53
N ASN A 322 23.31 18.51 -25.86
CA ASN A 322 22.71 19.58 -26.66
C ASN A 322 21.64 19.07 -27.63
N ASP A 323 21.62 17.78 -27.95
CA ASP A 323 20.76 17.22 -29.00
C ASP A 323 19.99 15.99 -28.51
N PRO A 324 18.70 16.15 -28.17
CA PRO A 324 17.85 15.05 -27.72
C PRO A 324 17.61 13.93 -28.74
N GLU A 325 17.80 14.19 -30.04
CA GLU A 325 17.55 13.19 -31.08
C GLU A 325 18.76 12.27 -31.28
N ASN A 326 19.96 12.86 -31.36
CA ASN A 326 21.16 12.16 -31.79
C ASN A 326 22.11 11.78 -30.64
N GLU A 327 22.05 12.47 -29.49
CA GLU A 327 22.92 12.16 -28.35
C GLU A 327 22.30 11.12 -27.40
N GLU A 328 23.17 10.37 -26.72
CA GLU A 328 22.75 9.45 -25.66
C GLU A 328 22.43 10.23 -24.38
N PRO A 329 21.28 9.97 -23.72
CA PRO A 329 20.94 10.67 -22.49
C PRO A 329 21.79 10.17 -21.32
N VAL A 330 22.29 11.10 -20.50
CA VAL A 330 22.92 10.81 -19.21
C VAL A 330 21.88 10.49 -18.13
N ALA A 331 20.65 10.96 -18.30
CA ALA A 331 19.54 10.79 -17.37
C ALA A 331 18.27 10.29 -18.05
N VAL A 332 17.57 9.31 -17.47
CA VAL A 332 16.34 8.75 -18.06
C VAL A 332 15.21 8.70 -17.01
N PRO A 333 14.00 9.20 -17.32
CA PRO A 333 12.85 9.02 -16.47
C PRO A 333 12.27 7.62 -16.70
N ILE A 334 12.16 6.85 -15.63
CA ILE A 334 11.54 5.53 -15.65
C ILE A 334 10.06 5.67 -15.28
N LEU A 335 9.19 5.34 -16.23
CA LEU A 335 7.76 5.62 -16.17
C LEU A 335 6.90 4.36 -16.24
N GLY A 336 5.74 4.40 -15.57
CA GLY A 336 4.73 3.37 -15.64
C GLY A 336 4.06 3.26 -17.01
N ARG A 337 3.98 2.05 -17.58
CA ARG A 337 3.45 1.84 -18.93
C ARG A 337 1.93 1.95 -19.05
N SER A 338 1.20 1.46 -18.06
CA SER A 338 -0.28 1.37 -18.10
C SER A 338 -0.98 2.72 -18.07
N GLN A 339 -0.31 3.77 -17.62
CA GLN A 339 -0.83 5.14 -17.53
C GLN A 339 -0.10 6.10 -18.48
N ARG A 340 0.55 5.56 -19.52
CA ARG A 340 1.33 6.36 -20.47
C ARG A 340 0.51 7.45 -21.14
N ASP A 341 -0.77 7.19 -21.41
CA ASP A 341 -1.71 8.18 -21.92
C ASP A 341 -1.85 9.40 -21.00
N LYS A 342 -1.99 9.17 -19.68
CA LYS A 342 -2.04 10.24 -18.67
C LYS A 342 -0.70 10.97 -18.55
N HIS A 343 0.41 10.24 -18.61
CA HIS A 343 1.74 10.84 -18.55
C HIS A 343 1.98 11.76 -19.75
N LEU A 344 1.57 11.34 -20.96
CA LEU A 344 1.65 12.14 -22.17
C LEU A 344 0.78 13.40 -22.07
N GLN A 345 -0.47 13.28 -21.61
CA GLN A 345 -1.36 14.44 -21.43
C GLN A 345 -0.78 15.43 -20.42
N GLY A 346 -0.34 14.93 -19.26
CA GLY A 346 0.29 15.77 -18.23
C GLY A 346 1.56 16.45 -18.72
N PHE A 347 2.38 15.75 -19.52
CA PHE A 347 3.59 16.32 -20.12
C PHE A 347 3.24 17.44 -21.11
N SER A 348 2.33 17.17 -22.06
CA SER A 348 1.93 18.15 -23.08
C SER A 348 1.25 19.39 -22.52
N GLY A 349 0.61 19.28 -21.34
CA GLY A 349 -0.04 20.39 -20.65
C GLY A 349 0.81 21.01 -19.53
N SER A 350 2.05 20.57 -19.34
CA SER A 350 2.91 21.08 -18.27
C SER A 350 3.51 22.45 -18.64
N ASP A 351 3.61 23.34 -17.65
CA ASP A 351 4.28 24.64 -17.84
C ASP A 351 5.73 24.47 -18.31
N ASP A 352 6.39 23.40 -17.87
CA ASP A 352 7.76 23.05 -18.25
C ASP A 352 7.86 22.84 -19.78
N TYR A 353 7.02 21.96 -20.33
CA TYR A 353 6.98 21.69 -21.77
C TYR A 353 6.55 22.91 -22.58
N LEU A 354 5.52 23.64 -22.13
CA LEU A 354 5.03 24.84 -22.81
C LEU A 354 6.09 25.95 -22.87
N THR A 355 6.88 26.10 -21.81
CA THR A 355 8.00 27.05 -21.75
C THR A 355 9.12 26.67 -22.72
N HIS A 356 9.43 25.38 -22.84
CA HIS A 356 10.38 24.87 -23.84
C HIS A 356 9.91 25.15 -25.27
N LEU A 357 8.62 24.88 -25.55
CA LEU A 357 8.01 25.12 -26.85
C LEU A 357 8.02 26.61 -27.25
N GLN A 358 7.70 27.51 -26.30
CA GLN A 358 7.74 28.96 -26.53
C GLN A 358 9.13 29.49 -26.92
N ARG A 359 10.20 28.77 -26.54
CA ARG A 359 11.59 29.15 -26.81
C ARG A 359 12.20 28.41 -27.99
N GLU A 360 11.40 27.58 -28.68
CA GLU A 360 11.89 26.70 -29.74
C GLU A 360 13.03 25.79 -29.26
N GLN A 361 13.05 25.46 -27.96
CA GLN A 361 14.02 24.54 -27.37
C GLN A 361 13.39 23.14 -27.28
N PRO A 362 13.98 22.11 -27.94
CA PRO A 362 13.51 20.73 -27.82
C PRO A 362 13.45 20.25 -26.37
N HIS A 363 12.53 19.33 -26.08
CA HIS A 363 12.41 18.75 -24.75
C HIS A 363 12.70 17.24 -24.79
N TRP A 364 13.64 16.76 -23.96
CA TRP A 364 14.05 15.33 -23.94
C TRP A 364 12.87 14.37 -23.67
N GLY A 365 11.85 14.83 -22.96
CA GLY A 365 10.57 14.14 -22.76
C GLY A 365 9.89 13.62 -24.04
N GLU A 366 10.03 14.30 -25.17
CA GLU A 366 9.45 13.88 -26.47
C GLU A 366 10.03 12.54 -26.94
N ARG A 367 11.33 12.34 -26.71
CA ARG A 367 12.07 11.10 -27.01
C ARG A 367 11.48 9.90 -26.28
N TRP A 368 11.17 10.03 -24.99
CA TRP A 368 10.72 8.91 -24.16
C TRP A 368 9.21 8.63 -24.28
N LEU A 369 8.41 9.68 -24.52
CA LEU A 369 6.95 9.60 -24.59
C LEU A 369 6.39 9.37 -26.00
N SER A 370 7.24 9.14 -27.01
CA SER A 370 6.84 8.85 -28.39
C SER A 370 5.70 7.83 -28.49
N THR A 371 4.66 8.16 -29.26
CA THR A 371 3.48 7.29 -29.48
C THR A 371 3.64 6.36 -30.68
N VAL A 372 4.79 6.43 -31.37
CA VAL A 372 5.03 5.69 -32.62
C VAL A 372 5.26 4.21 -32.32
N CYS A 373 4.30 3.37 -32.75
CA CYS A 373 4.35 1.92 -32.60
C CYS A 373 4.32 1.24 -33.99
N PRO A 374 5.42 0.60 -34.44
CA PRO A 374 5.49 -0.09 -35.74
C PRO A 374 4.43 -1.18 -35.92
N LEU A 375 3.92 -1.75 -34.83
CA LEU A 375 2.86 -2.74 -34.87
C LEU A 375 1.56 -2.20 -35.47
N GLN A 376 1.27 -0.90 -35.30
CA GLN A 376 0.06 -0.29 -35.86
C GLN A 376 0.04 -0.31 -37.39
N ALA A 377 1.22 -0.38 -38.03
CA ALA A 377 1.32 -0.57 -39.48
C ALA A 377 0.98 -2.00 -39.93
N GLN A 378 1.00 -2.99 -39.02
CA GLN A 378 0.66 -4.39 -39.32
C GLN A 378 -0.81 -4.74 -39.04
N ILE A 379 -1.61 -3.79 -38.53
CA ILE A 379 -3.05 -3.98 -38.34
C ILE A 379 -3.68 -4.15 -39.73
N THR A 380 -4.52 -5.18 -39.88
CA THR A 380 -5.16 -5.46 -41.17
C THR A 380 -6.02 -4.29 -41.65
N SER A 381 -6.06 -4.05 -42.97
CA SER A 381 -6.82 -2.96 -43.57
C SER A 381 -8.32 -3.04 -43.24
N SER A 382 -8.86 -4.25 -43.08
CA SER A 382 -10.24 -4.47 -42.63
C SER A 382 -10.46 -3.97 -41.21
N ASP A 383 -9.58 -4.31 -40.28
CA ASP A 383 -9.73 -3.95 -38.86
C ASP A 383 -9.53 -2.44 -38.68
N ARG A 384 -8.62 -1.83 -39.46
CA ARG A 384 -8.40 -0.37 -39.45
C ARG A 384 -9.64 0.42 -39.87
N LYS A 385 -10.38 -0.07 -40.88
CA LYS A 385 -11.61 0.57 -41.37
C LYS A 385 -12.82 0.24 -40.50
N ASN A 386 -13.02 -1.05 -40.19
CA ASN A 386 -14.27 -1.53 -39.59
C ASN A 386 -14.27 -1.44 -38.06
N ILE A 387 -13.12 -1.67 -37.41
CA ILE A 387 -13.01 -1.69 -35.94
C ILE A 387 -12.53 -0.33 -35.44
N LEU A 388 -11.37 0.14 -35.94
CA LEU A 388 -10.81 1.40 -35.46
C LEU A 388 -11.53 2.64 -36.01
N LYS A 389 -12.16 2.54 -37.19
CA LYS A 389 -12.83 3.67 -37.87
C LYS A 389 -11.94 4.92 -37.95
N GLY A 390 -10.63 4.73 -38.14
CA GLY A 390 -9.63 5.80 -38.18
C GLY A 390 -9.22 6.40 -36.82
N LYS A 391 -9.76 5.93 -35.69
CA LYS A 391 -9.38 6.40 -34.35
C LYS A 391 -7.99 5.86 -33.92
N PRO A 392 -7.17 6.65 -33.23
CA PRO A 392 -5.88 6.20 -32.72
C PRO A 392 -6.06 5.25 -31.52
N LEU A 393 -5.09 4.37 -31.34
CA LEU A 393 -5.00 3.55 -30.13
C LEU A 393 -4.48 4.37 -28.96
N LYS A 394 -5.00 4.08 -27.77
CA LYS A 394 -4.56 4.68 -26.52
C LYS A 394 -3.12 4.26 -26.19
N PRO A 395 -2.17 5.21 -26.02
CA PRO A 395 -0.80 4.90 -25.64
C PRO A 395 -0.73 4.09 -24.35
N GLY A 396 0.22 3.14 -24.27
CA GLY A 396 0.36 2.23 -23.14
C GLY A 396 -0.43 0.93 -23.27
N THR A 397 -1.37 0.85 -24.21
CA THR A 397 -2.14 -0.39 -24.51
C THR A 397 -1.48 -1.27 -25.57
N GLU A 398 -0.25 -0.98 -26.00
CA GLU A 398 0.38 -1.75 -27.05
C GLU A 398 0.66 -3.20 -26.58
N PRO A 399 0.43 -4.22 -27.42
CA PRO A 399 0.44 -5.62 -26.98
C PRO A 399 1.85 -6.23 -26.98
N CYS A 400 2.86 -5.50 -26.48
CA CYS A 400 4.27 -5.93 -26.61
C CYS A 400 4.52 -7.34 -26.07
N GLN A 401 3.81 -7.75 -25.02
CA GLN A 401 4.00 -9.03 -24.32
C GLN A 401 2.72 -9.90 -24.27
N THR A 402 1.65 -9.48 -24.95
CA THR A 402 0.30 -10.06 -24.78
C THR A 402 -0.32 -10.57 -26.08
N LEU A 403 0.46 -10.71 -27.16
CA LEU A 403 -0.01 -11.29 -28.43
C LEU A 403 -0.42 -12.75 -28.24
N GLN A 404 -1.60 -13.14 -28.72
CA GLN A 404 -2.08 -14.53 -28.62
C GLN A 404 -2.39 -15.08 -30.01
N LYS A 405 -2.11 -16.38 -30.25
CA LYS A 405 -2.44 -17.01 -31.54
C LYS A 405 -3.95 -16.96 -31.77
N GLU A 406 -4.36 -16.61 -32.99
CA GLU A 406 -5.77 -16.59 -33.37
C GLU A 406 -6.37 -18.01 -33.25
N PRO A 407 -7.54 -18.17 -32.59
CA PRO A 407 -8.20 -19.46 -32.51
C PRO A 407 -8.73 -19.91 -33.88
N LYS A 408 -8.89 -21.23 -34.06
CA LYS A 408 -9.43 -21.81 -35.31
C LYS A 408 -10.84 -21.28 -35.65
N ASP A 409 -11.64 -21.02 -34.61
CA ASP A 409 -12.94 -20.38 -34.72
C ASP A 409 -12.77 -18.86 -34.53
N LYS A 410 -12.98 -18.10 -35.61
CA LYS A 410 -12.80 -16.64 -35.65
C LYS A 410 -13.78 -15.87 -34.76
N SER A 411 -14.89 -16.49 -34.34
CA SER A 411 -15.87 -15.88 -33.44
C SER A 411 -15.45 -15.93 -31.96
N LYS A 412 -14.47 -16.77 -31.62
CA LYS A 412 -14.00 -16.96 -30.24
C LYS A 412 -12.80 -16.08 -29.93
N GLN A 413 -12.70 -15.67 -28.67
CA GLN A 413 -11.51 -14.96 -28.18
C GLN A 413 -10.32 -15.92 -28.06
N ALA A 414 -9.13 -15.43 -28.43
CA ALA A 414 -7.89 -16.17 -28.23
C ALA A 414 -7.72 -16.57 -26.76
N THR A 415 -7.49 -17.86 -26.53
CA THR A 415 -7.24 -18.43 -25.20
C THR A 415 -5.98 -19.29 -25.30
N GLY A 416 -4.82 -18.67 -25.11
CA GLY A 416 -3.53 -19.34 -25.32
C GLY A 416 -2.35 -18.59 -24.71
N LYS A 417 -1.14 -19.14 -24.92
CA LYS A 417 0.11 -18.52 -24.47
C LYS A 417 0.30 -17.15 -25.11
N SER A 418 0.77 -16.18 -24.32
CA SER A 418 1.17 -14.87 -24.81
C SER A 418 2.54 -14.93 -25.49
N HIS A 419 2.72 -14.16 -26.56
CA HIS A 419 3.92 -14.10 -27.38
C HIS A 419 4.48 -12.68 -27.41
N LEU A 420 5.79 -12.58 -27.67
CA LEU A 420 6.53 -11.33 -27.68
C LEU A 420 6.47 -10.62 -29.04
N CYS A 421 6.24 -9.30 -29.01
CA CYS A 421 6.29 -8.46 -30.20
C CYS A 421 7.72 -8.41 -30.78
N PRO A 422 7.93 -8.66 -32.09
CA PRO A 422 9.26 -8.72 -32.69
C PRO A 422 9.89 -7.34 -32.90
N PHE A 423 9.11 -6.26 -32.88
CA PHE A 423 9.62 -4.90 -33.10
C PHE A 423 10.18 -4.22 -31.86
N PHE A 424 10.11 -4.85 -30.69
CA PHE A 424 10.33 -4.21 -29.39
C PHE A 424 11.67 -3.47 -29.29
N HIS A 425 12.79 -4.12 -29.66
CA HIS A 425 14.14 -3.53 -29.58
C HIS A 425 14.35 -2.32 -30.50
N ASN A 426 13.53 -2.19 -31.56
CA ASN A 426 13.62 -1.09 -32.51
C ASN A 426 12.44 -0.11 -32.40
N CYS A 427 11.56 -0.30 -31.41
CA CYS A 427 10.31 0.45 -31.30
C CYS A 427 10.55 1.83 -30.66
N PRO A 428 10.21 2.95 -31.34
CA PRO A 428 10.34 4.28 -30.76
C PRO A 428 9.54 4.48 -29.48
N SER A 429 8.35 3.86 -29.37
CA SER A 429 7.59 3.89 -28.10
C SER A 429 8.31 3.19 -26.93
N GLN A 430 9.37 2.43 -27.16
CA GLN A 430 10.17 1.77 -26.13
C GLN A 430 11.55 2.43 -25.93
N GLN A 431 11.74 3.65 -26.44
CA GLN A 431 13.02 4.38 -26.40
C GLN A 431 13.61 4.48 -24.99
N ALA A 432 12.79 4.79 -23.97
CA ALA A 432 13.25 4.88 -22.58
C ALA A 432 14.00 3.62 -22.13
N TYR A 433 13.52 2.42 -22.46
CA TYR A 433 14.20 1.18 -22.08
C TYR A 433 15.52 0.94 -22.82
N ARG A 434 15.72 1.56 -23.98
CA ARG A 434 16.98 1.50 -24.74
C ARG A 434 18.00 2.46 -24.21
N ASP A 435 17.54 3.61 -23.72
CA ASP A 435 18.38 4.65 -23.14
C ASP A 435 18.83 4.28 -21.70
N MET A 436 17.99 3.54 -20.94
CA MET A 436 18.27 3.09 -19.57
C MET A 436 19.68 2.49 -19.33
N PRO A 437 20.20 1.56 -20.17
CA PRO A 437 21.55 1.01 -19.97
C PRO A 437 22.65 2.06 -19.89
N GLN A 438 22.61 3.05 -20.78
CA GLN A 438 23.64 4.08 -20.91
C GLN A 438 23.49 5.18 -19.86
N ALA A 439 22.26 5.44 -19.43
CA ALA A 439 21.98 6.47 -18.45
C ALA A 439 22.64 6.19 -17.08
N ARG A 440 23.32 7.22 -16.58
CA ARG A 440 24.01 7.27 -15.28
C ARG A 440 23.08 7.66 -14.14
N VAL A 441 22.02 8.38 -14.47
CA VAL A 441 21.00 8.81 -13.51
C VAL A 441 19.65 8.31 -13.97
N TRP A 442 18.96 7.59 -13.09
CA TRP A 442 17.56 7.23 -13.30
C TRP A 442 16.68 8.11 -12.42
N ILE A 443 15.55 8.56 -12.96
CA ILE A 443 14.58 9.32 -12.19
C ILE A 443 13.26 8.57 -12.23
N THR A 444 12.65 8.31 -11.08
CA THR A 444 11.42 7.53 -11.03
C THR A 444 10.50 7.98 -9.90
N THR A 445 9.36 7.32 -9.79
CA THR A 445 8.34 7.56 -8.76
C THR A 445 8.12 6.28 -7.96
N PRO A 446 7.64 6.35 -6.70
CA PRO A 446 7.38 5.15 -5.90
C PRO A 446 6.33 4.24 -6.57
N GLY A 447 5.36 4.82 -7.28
CA GLY A 447 4.40 4.10 -8.11
C GLY A 447 5.04 3.22 -9.18
N THR A 448 6.01 3.76 -9.89
CA THR A 448 6.73 3.01 -10.93
C THR A 448 7.60 1.93 -10.30
N MET A 449 8.34 2.24 -9.23
CA MET A 449 9.18 1.27 -8.51
C MET A 449 8.39 0.03 -8.07
N ALA A 450 7.22 0.26 -7.46
CA ALA A 450 6.42 -0.80 -6.87
C ALA A 450 5.61 -1.60 -7.92
N GLN A 451 5.03 -0.93 -8.92
CA GLN A 451 4.01 -1.56 -9.77
C GLN A 451 4.51 -1.89 -11.17
N ALA A 452 5.38 -1.06 -11.76
CA ALA A 452 5.82 -1.23 -13.14
C ALA A 452 6.76 -2.43 -13.26
N GLY A 453 6.40 -3.37 -14.14
CA GLY A 453 7.22 -4.55 -14.43
C GLY A 453 8.24 -4.29 -15.54
N MET A 454 9.39 -4.94 -15.46
CA MET A 454 10.33 -4.96 -16.57
C MET A 454 9.77 -5.75 -17.76
N PRO A 455 9.99 -5.27 -19.00
CA PRO A 455 9.57 -6.01 -20.19
C PRO A 455 10.29 -7.36 -20.30
N THR A 456 9.51 -8.42 -20.53
CA THR A 456 10.04 -9.80 -20.69
C THR A 456 10.99 -9.98 -21.88
N HIS A 457 11.07 -8.99 -22.78
CA HIS A 457 12.08 -8.91 -23.84
C HIS A 457 13.51 -8.71 -23.32
N TYR A 458 13.66 -7.99 -22.21
CA TYR A 458 14.96 -7.74 -21.57
C TYR A 458 15.17 -8.66 -20.37
N GLU A 459 14.15 -8.82 -19.53
CA GLU A 459 14.27 -9.51 -18.25
C GLU A 459 13.23 -10.63 -18.13
N LEU A 460 13.69 -11.87 -18.08
CA LEU A 460 12.81 -13.03 -17.92
C LEU A 460 12.32 -13.17 -16.47
N ARG A 461 13.05 -12.62 -15.50
CA ARG A 461 12.61 -12.56 -14.11
C ARG A 461 11.42 -11.61 -13.98
N PRO A 462 10.44 -11.88 -13.09
CA PRO A 462 9.28 -11.02 -12.91
C PRO A 462 9.61 -9.76 -12.08
N PHE A 463 10.72 -9.08 -12.41
CA PHE A 463 11.18 -7.89 -11.72
C PHE A 463 10.22 -6.73 -11.94
N LYS A 464 9.94 -6.00 -10.86
CA LYS A 464 9.47 -4.63 -10.94
C LYS A 464 10.67 -3.71 -11.08
N MET A 465 10.37 -2.46 -11.35
CA MET A 465 11.40 -1.46 -11.54
C MET A 465 12.21 -1.22 -10.27
N GLY A 466 11.58 -1.35 -9.11
CA GLY A 466 12.25 -1.24 -7.82
C GLY A 466 13.33 -2.30 -7.60
N GLU A 467 13.08 -3.57 -7.97
CA GLU A 467 14.12 -4.60 -7.90
C GLU A 467 15.27 -4.35 -8.89
N LEU A 468 14.98 -3.77 -10.06
CA LEU A 468 16.04 -3.37 -10.98
C LEU A 468 16.93 -2.28 -10.38
N ILE A 469 16.32 -1.23 -9.82
CA ILE A 469 17.03 -0.14 -9.12
C ILE A 469 17.85 -0.71 -7.96
N TYR A 470 17.27 -1.63 -7.18
CA TYR A 470 17.95 -2.33 -6.10
C TYR A 470 19.21 -3.05 -6.57
N LEU A 471 19.24 -3.59 -7.79
CA LEU A 471 20.38 -4.37 -8.31
C LEU A 471 21.39 -3.54 -9.10
N GLN A 472 20.97 -2.44 -9.72
CA GLN A 472 21.77 -1.72 -10.73
C GLN A 472 22.20 -0.31 -10.33
N SER A 473 21.62 0.26 -9.26
CA SER A 473 22.00 1.59 -8.75
C SER A 473 22.94 1.45 -7.57
N ASP A 474 23.95 2.29 -7.46
CA ASP A 474 24.86 2.32 -6.31
C ASP A 474 24.30 3.17 -5.18
N ILE A 475 23.60 4.25 -5.57
CA ILE A 475 22.99 5.21 -4.66
C ILE A 475 21.54 5.46 -5.10
N VAL A 476 20.62 5.46 -4.14
CA VAL A 476 19.22 5.85 -4.34
C VAL A 476 18.89 7.02 -3.42
N VAL A 477 18.47 8.12 -4.01
CA VAL A 477 17.98 9.30 -3.30
C VAL A 477 16.46 9.26 -3.28
N PHE A 478 15.86 9.18 -2.11
CA PHE A 478 14.42 9.39 -1.94
C PHE A 478 14.21 10.85 -1.54
N ASP A 479 13.77 11.68 -2.48
CA ASP A 479 13.36 13.06 -2.17
C ASP A 479 11.95 13.03 -1.59
N GLU A 480 11.69 13.81 -0.54
CA GLU A 480 10.44 13.77 0.23
C GLU A 480 10.09 12.36 0.74
N ALA A 481 11.06 11.72 1.40
CA ALA A 481 10.95 10.36 1.90
C ALA A 481 9.72 10.13 2.80
N ASP A 482 9.25 11.16 3.52
CA ASP A 482 8.02 11.16 4.30
C ASP A 482 6.77 10.91 3.42
N THR A 483 6.62 11.65 2.32
CA THR A 483 5.53 11.45 1.34
C THR A 483 5.65 10.10 0.64
N ILE A 484 6.87 9.66 0.33
CA ILE A 484 7.10 8.35 -0.28
C ILE A 484 6.72 7.20 0.67
N ILE A 485 7.06 7.31 1.95
CA ILE A 485 6.65 6.34 2.99
C ILE A 485 5.12 6.29 3.10
N GLU A 486 4.45 7.44 3.11
CA GLU A 486 2.99 7.51 3.14
C GLU A 486 2.39 6.77 1.93
N TRP A 487 2.96 6.98 0.74
CA TRP A 487 2.53 6.29 -0.48
C TRP A 487 2.64 4.76 -0.35
N PHE A 488 3.79 4.25 0.11
CA PHE A 488 3.97 2.80 0.31
C PHE A 488 3.02 2.26 1.38
N ASN A 489 2.85 2.95 2.50
CA ASN A 489 1.88 2.55 3.53
C ASN A 489 0.47 2.43 2.94
N LYS A 490 0.01 3.41 2.16
CA LYS A 490 -1.29 3.36 1.45
C LYS A 490 -1.38 2.27 0.39
N VAL A 491 -0.28 1.88 -0.25
CA VAL A 491 -0.29 0.78 -1.23
C VAL A 491 -0.50 -0.57 -0.58
N TYR A 492 0.09 -0.79 0.60
CA TYR A 492 -0.03 -2.03 1.36
C TYR A 492 -1.18 -2.06 2.36
N ALA A 493 -1.79 -0.90 2.68
CA ALA A 493 -2.99 -0.75 3.51
C ALA A 493 -4.15 -0.19 2.69
N LYS A 494 -5.09 -1.05 2.26
CA LYS A 494 -6.19 -0.69 1.34
C LYS A 494 -7.54 -1.17 1.83
N GLN A 495 -8.56 -0.42 1.48
CA GLN A 495 -9.94 -0.88 1.51
C GLN A 495 -10.21 -1.78 0.29
N ILE A 496 -10.62 -3.02 0.53
CA ILE A 496 -11.04 -4.00 -0.46
C ILE A 496 -12.56 -4.12 -0.40
N THR A 497 -13.25 -3.81 -1.49
CA THR A 497 -14.70 -4.01 -1.58
C THR A 497 -15.04 -5.50 -1.62
N LEU A 498 -15.83 -5.97 -0.66
CA LEU A 498 -16.29 -7.37 -0.61
C LEU A 498 -17.47 -7.59 -1.55
N THR A 499 -18.46 -6.70 -1.45
CA THR A 499 -19.67 -6.62 -2.30
C THR A 499 -20.11 -5.17 -2.44
N ASP A 500 -20.78 -4.83 -3.54
CA ASP A 500 -21.49 -3.56 -3.72
C ASP A 500 -22.78 -3.75 -4.53
N ARG A 501 -23.62 -2.70 -4.62
CA ARG A 501 -24.86 -2.73 -5.43
C ARG A 501 -24.62 -3.05 -6.92
N ALA A 502 -23.44 -2.70 -7.44
CA ALA A 502 -23.07 -2.93 -8.83
C ALA A 502 -22.49 -4.35 -9.07
N ARG A 503 -22.41 -5.18 -8.02
CA ARG A 503 -21.82 -6.52 -8.01
C ARG A 503 -20.39 -6.56 -8.54
N ASN A 504 -19.61 -5.53 -8.20
CA ASN A 504 -18.20 -5.40 -8.56
C ASN A 504 -17.25 -5.81 -7.41
N GLY A 505 -17.78 -6.36 -6.32
CA GLY A 505 -16.99 -6.84 -5.20
C GLY A 505 -16.19 -8.11 -5.53
N VAL A 506 -15.18 -8.40 -4.70
CA VAL A 506 -14.35 -9.61 -4.85
C VAL A 506 -15.20 -10.88 -4.78
N PHE A 507 -16.18 -10.93 -3.89
CA PHE A 507 -17.04 -12.10 -3.71
C PHE A 507 -18.08 -12.25 -4.82
N ASP A 508 -18.47 -11.15 -5.48
CA ASP A 508 -19.39 -11.17 -6.61
C ASP A 508 -18.74 -11.78 -7.85
N ASP A 509 -17.54 -11.30 -8.23
CA ASP A 509 -16.83 -11.76 -9.42
C ASP A 509 -16.34 -13.21 -9.28
N THR A 510 -15.87 -13.58 -8.08
CA THR A 510 -15.36 -14.94 -7.84
C THR A 510 -16.49 -15.98 -7.73
N GLY A 511 -17.64 -15.62 -7.16
CA GLY A 511 -18.74 -16.57 -6.93
C GLY A 511 -19.29 -17.20 -8.20
N VAL A 512 -19.50 -16.40 -9.25
CA VAL A 512 -19.97 -16.92 -10.55
C VAL A 512 -19.03 -17.99 -11.11
N LYS A 513 -17.72 -17.80 -10.94
CA LYS A 513 -16.71 -18.73 -11.44
C LYS A 513 -16.55 -19.93 -10.51
N THR A 514 -16.71 -19.77 -9.20
CA THR A 514 -16.76 -20.89 -8.26
C THR A 514 -17.87 -21.87 -8.65
N GLU A 515 -19.06 -21.39 -9.03
CA GLU A 515 -20.17 -22.24 -9.47
C GLU A 515 -19.89 -22.97 -10.79
N GLN A 516 -19.12 -22.35 -11.68
CA GLN A 516 -18.73 -22.93 -12.97
C GLN A 516 -17.54 -23.90 -12.89
N SER A 517 -17.01 -24.16 -11.70
CA SER A 517 -15.82 -25.00 -11.51
C SER A 517 -16.07 -26.49 -11.79
N ASP A 518 -15.02 -27.20 -12.22
CA ASP A 518 -15.10 -28.63 -12.53
C ASP A 518 -15.33 -29.47 -11.25
N ARG A 519 -16.49 -30.12 -11.17
CA ARG A 519 -16.88 -31.00 -10.05
C ARG A 519 -15.90 -32.16 -9.82
N GLN A 520 -15.21 -32.64 -10.85
CA GLN A 520 -14.20 -33.70 -10.68
C GLN A 520 -12.94 -33.17 -10.00
N GLU A 521 -12.55 -31.92 -10.27
CA GLU A 521 -11.40 -31.27 -9.63
C GLU A 521 -11.62 -31.12 -8.12
N LEU A 522 -12.83 -30.69 -7.74
CA LEU A 522 -13.24 -30.51 -6.33
C LEU A 522 -13.22 -31.83 -5.53
N ARG A 523 -13.63 -32.95 -6.13
CA ARG A 523 -13.60 -34.27 -5.46
C ARG A 523 -12.18 -34.78 -5.19
N ARG A 524 -11.18 -34.32 -5.96
CA ARG A 524 -9.81 -34.82 -5.88
C ARG A 524 -8.97 -34.14 -4.78
N SER A 525 -9.30 -32.90 -4.39
CA SER A 525 -8.59 -32.17 -3.33
C SER A 525 -9.56 -31.61 -2.29
N PRO A 526 -9.50 -32.10 -1.03
CA PRO A 526 -10.28 -31.55 0.08
C PRO A 526 -10.07 -30.05 0.29
N LEU A 527 -8.85 -29.54 0.09
CA LEU A 527 -8.54 -28.12 0.25
C LEU A 527 -9.28 -27.24 -0.76
N LYS A 528 -9.37 -27.69 -2.02
CA LYS A 528 -10.13 -26.98 -3.06
C LYS A 528 -11.64 -27.02 -2.77
N ALA A 529 -12.14 -28.17 -2.32
CA ALA A 529 -13.53 -28.31 -1.92
C ALA A 529 -13.89 -27.38 -0.76
N ARG A 530 -13.02 -27.32 0.28
CA ARG A 530 -13.15 -26.39 1.42
C ARG A 530 -13.20 -24.94 0.94
N TRP A 531 -12.24 -24.51 0.11
CA TRP A 531 -12.19 -23.14 -0.38
C TRP A 531 -13.46 -22.77 -1.15
N SER A 532 -13.94 -23.64 -2.04
CA SER A 532 -15.16 -23.40 -2.81
C SER A 532 -16.43 -23.42 -1.95
N ALA A 533 -16.51 -24.28 -0.93
CA ALA A 533 -17.63 -24.28 0.01
C ALA A 533 -17.68 -22.97 0.80
N VAL A 534 -16.56 -22.59 1.42
CA VAL A 534 -16.48 -21.35 2.20
C VAL A 534 -16.73 -20.11 1.34
N GLN A 535 -16.30 -20.08 0.08
CA GLN A 535 -16.59 -18.97 -0.81
C GLN A 535 -18.10 -18.82 -1.09
N ARG A 536 -18.85 -19.93 -1.21
CA ARG A 536 -20.32 -19.90 -1.30
C ARG A 536 -20.93 -19.40 0.00
N ASP A 537 -20.53 -19.99 1.12
CA ASP A 537 -21.03 -19.62 2.45
C ASP A 537 -20.76 -18.13 2.76
N SER A 538 -19.65 -17.59 2.25
CA SER A 538 -19.33 -16.16 2.35
C SER A 538 -20.40 -15.27 1.74
N GLN A 539 -20.96 -15.65 0.59
CA GLN A 539 -22.00 -14.84 -0.07
C GLN A 539 -23.27 -14.81 0.79
N THR A 540 -23.66 -15.96 1.35
CA THR A 540 -24.80 -16.06 2.27
C THR A 540 -24.58 -15.22 3.53
N ILE A 541 -23.41 -15.32 4.16
CA ILE A 541 -23.08 -14.52 5.35
C ILE A 541 -23.04 -13.01 5.06
N ILE A 542 -22.52 -12.61 3.88
CA ILE A 542 -22.55 -11.21 3.44
C ILE A 542 -24.00 -10.71 3.33
N GLN A 543 -24.89 -11.50 2.73
CA GLN A 543 -26.32 -11.15 2.61
C GLN A 543 -26.99 -11.04 3.98
N ILE A 544 -26.75 -11.98 4.90
CA ILE A 544 -27.28 -11.91 6.28
C ILE A 544 -26.75 -10.66 6.99
N THR A 545 -25.46 -10.36 6.84
CA THR A 545 -24.84 -9.16 7.44
C THR A 545 -25.51 -7.89 6.94
N LEU A 546 -25.73 -7.79 5.62
CA LEU A 546 -26.42 -6.64 5.03
C LEU A 546 -27.88 -6.55 5.48
N LYS A 547 -28.61 -7.67 5.51
CA LYS A 547 -30.01 -7.74 5.97
C LYS A 547 -30.17 -7.33 7.43
N LEU A 548 -29.23 -7.69 8.30
CA LEU A 548 -29.21 -7.23 9.71
C LEU A 548 -28.96 -5.71 9.81
N LEU A 549 -28.31 -5.11 8.82
CA LEU A 549 -28.00 -3.68 8.76
C LEU A 549 -29.06 -2.85 8.00
N GLU A 550 -30.02 -3.48 7.32
CA GLU A 550 -31.10 -2.79 6.58
C GLU A 550 -32.03 -1.98 7.52
N GLU A 551 -32.53 -0.85 7.02
CA GLU A 551 -33.27 0.20 7.76
C GLU A 551 -34.63 -0.26 8.31
N ASN A 552 -34.60 -1.02 9.40
CA ASN A 552 -35.69 -1.22 10.36
C ASN A 552 -35.24 -0.70 11.74
N VAL A 553 -36.15 -0.53 12.71
CA VAL A 553 -35.81 -0.07 14.08
C VAL A 553 -34.65 -0.87 14.70
N LYS A 554 -34.59 -2.19 14.40
CA LYS A 554 -33.49 -3.09 14.81
C LYS A 554 -32.17 -2.80 14.09
N GLY A 555 -32.23 -2.50 12.79
CA GLY A 555 -31.09 -2.20 11.95
C GLY A 555 -30.47 -0.83 12.25
N GLU A 556 -31.25 0.16 12.71
CA GLU A 556 -30.71 1.47 13.13
C GLU A 556 -29.73 1.34 14.31
N VAL A 557 -30.06 0.50 15.31
CA VAL A 557 -29.18 0.25 16.47
C VAL A 557 -27.86 -0.37 16.02
N LEU A 558 -27.93 -1.38 15.14
CA LEU A 558 -26.75 -2.06 14.61
C LEU A 558 -25.92 -1.15 13.70
N ALA A 559 -26.58 -0.42 12.80
CA ALA A 559 -25.94 0.54 11.89
C ALA A 559 -25.21 1.63 12.68
N ASN A 560 -25.82 2.18 13.73
CA ASN A 560 -25.18 3.17 14.62
C ASN A 560 -23.96 2.59 15.34
N CYS A 561 -24.04 1.34 15.80
CA CYS A 561 -22.92 0.64 16.45
C CYS A 561 -21.69 0.50 15.52
N VAL A 562 -21.90 0.31 14.22
CA VAL A 562 -20.82 0.15 13.22
C VAL A 562 -20.48 1.41 12.42
N GLN A 563 -21.27 2.48 12.53
CA GLN A 563 -21.10 3.69 11.71
C GLN A 563 -19.76 4.42 11.96
N GLN A 564 -19.19 4.25 13.16
CA GLN A 564 -17.95 4.90 13.59
C GLN A 564 -16.71 4.04 13.26
N GLY A 565 -16.43 3.84 11.98
CA GLY A 565 -15.16 3.28 11.51
C GLY A 565 -15.18 1.78 11.22
N TYR A 566 -14.00 1.14 11.30
CA TYR A 566 -13.85 -0.30 11.05
C TYR A 566 -14.26 -1.10 12.29
N PHE A 567 -14.95 -2.22 12.07
CA PHE A 567 -15.34 -3.14 13.12
C PHE A 567 -14.71 -4.53 12.92
N THR A 568 -14.38 -5.16 14.04
CA THR A 568 -13.84 -6.53 14.12
C THR A 568 -14.67 -7.32 15.13
N PRO A 569 -14.65 -8.66 15.10
CA PRO A 569 -15.29 -9.46 16.14
C PRO A 569 -14.90 -9.00 17.55
N HIS A 570 -13.61 -8.77 17.79
CA HIS A 570 -13.11 -8.34 19.10
C HIS A 570 -13.63 -6.96 19.51
N VAL A 571 -13.67 -5.98 18.59
CA VAL A 571 -14.23 -4.64 18.88
C VAL A 571 -15.72 -4.71 19.20
N LEU A 572 -16.48 -5.53 18.46
CA LEU A 572 -17.92 -5.70 18.70
C LEU A 572 -18.19 -6.41 20.03
N PHE A 573 -17.44 -7.47 20.35
CA PHE A 573 -17.51 -8.14 21.65
C PHE A 573 -17.10 -7.22 22.79
N TYR A 574 -16.07 -6.39 22.62
CA TYR A 574 -15.66 -5.40 23.62
C TYR A 574 -16.77 -4.38 23.90
N LYS A 575 -17.42 -3.84 22.85
CA LYS A 575 -18.60 -2.97 23.01
C LYS A 575 -19.74 -3.67 23.73
N LEU A 576 -20.01 -4.93 23.37
CA LEU A 576 -21.04 -5.74 24.01
C LEU A 576 -20.73 -5.98 25.48
N ALA A 577 -19.49 -6.35 25.82
CA ALA A 577 -19.02 -6.57 27.19
C ALA A 577 -19.22 -5.32 28.06
N ARG A 578 -18.88 -4.14 27.53
CA ARG A 578 -19.10 -2.86 28.22
C ARG A 578 -20.58 -2.61 28.50
N ARG A 579 -21.46 -2.85 27.53
CA ARG A 579 -22.91 -2.71 27.74
C ARG A 579 -23.48 -3.72 28.74
N LEU A 580 -23.04 -4.98 28.69
CA LEU A 580 -23.41 -6.01 29.69
C LEU A 580 -23.00 -5.61 31.11
N ALA A 581 -21.85 -4.95 31.26
CA ALA A 581 -21.35 -4.41 32.52
C ALA A 581 -22.03 -3.08 32.94
N GLY A 582 -22.94 -2.54 32.14
CA GLY A 582 -23.60 -1.25 32.40
C GLY A 582 -22.67 -0.06 32.23
N LEU A 583 -21.81 -0.09 31.20
CA LEU A 583 -20.89 0.99 30.82
C LEU A 583 -21.22 1.51 29.41
N GLU A 584 -20.82 2.75 29.11
CA GLU A 584 -20.86 3.32 27.76
C GLU A 584 -19.90 2.56 26.81
N GLU A 585 -20.20 2.50 25.49
CA GLU A 585 -19.34 1.82 24.49
C GLU A 585 -17.92 2.38 24.42
N TYR A 586 -17.80 3.69 24.63
CA TYR A 586 -16.56 4.44 24.67
C TYR A 586 -16.54 5.33 25.90
N ASP A 587 -15.35 5.61 26.42
CA ASP A 587 -15.23 6.57 27.51
C ASP A 587 -15.39 7.99 26.95
N SER A 588 -16.56 8.57 27.19
CA SER A 588 -16.96 9.86 26.63
C SER A 588 -16.29 11.07 27.30
N TYR A 589 -15.55 10.84 28.39
CA TYR A 589 -14.75 11.81 29.11
C TYR A 589 -13.52 11.13 29.74
N GLN A 590 -12.53 11.93 30.11
CA GLN A 590 -11.27 11.42 30.65
C GLN A 590 -11.50 10.90 32.08
N LYS A 591 -11.44 9.58 32.26
CA LYS A 591 -11.58 8.91 33.56
C LYS A 591 -10.24 8.84 34.30
N SER A 592 -10.31 8.76 35.63
CA SER A 592 -9.10 8.54 36.44
C SER A 592 -8.52 7.13 36.19
N PRO A 593 -7.20 6.92 36.34
CA PRO A 593 -6.59 5.60 36.16
C PRO A 593 -7.18 4.51 37.07
N GLN A 594 -7.68 4.89 38.24
CA GLN A 594 -8.33 3.97 39.19
C GLN A 594 -9.69 3.51 38.66
N GLN A 595 -10.45 4.43 38.06
CA GLN A 595 -11.77 4.13 37.51
C GLN A 595 -11.68 3.29 36.23
N LEU A 596 -10.65 3.50 35.41
CA LEU A 596 -10.36 2.64 34.27
C LEU A 596 -10.08 1.18 34.70
N LYS A 597 -9.30 0.98 35.77
CA LYS A 597 -9.06 -0.37 36.32
C LYS A 597 -10.33 -1.05 36.84
N VAL A 598 -11.22 -0.28 37.47
CA VAL A 598 -12.52 -0.80 37.93
C VAL A 598 -13.39 -1.20 36.76
N ASP A 599 -13.45 -0.37 35.72
CA ASP A 599 -14.22 -0.65 34.50
C ASP A 599 -13.67 -1.87 33.75
N GLU A 600 -12.34 -2.00 33.64
CA GLU A 600 -11.66 -3.19 33.09
C GLU A 600 -12.01 -4.45 33.87
N GLY A 601 -12.01 -4.38 35.21
CA GLY A 601 -12.40 -5.50 36.07
C GLY A 601 -13.85 -5.94 35.88
N ARG A 602 -14.77 -5.02 35.51
CA ARG A 602 -16.19 -5.36 35.25
C ARG A 602 -16.39 -6.11 33.94
N ILE A 603 -15.54 -5.89 32.93
CA ILE A 603 -15.66 -6.55 31.62
C ILE A 603 -14.79 -7.81 31.51
N GLN A 604 -13.86 -8.02 32.46
CA GLN A 604 -12.86 -9.08 32.39
C GLN A 604 -13.46 -10.47 32.15
N SER A 605 -14.49 -10.87 32.91
CA SER A 605 -15.11 -12.20 32.75
C SER A 605 -15.68 -12.44 31.35
N MET A 606 -16.27 -11.41 30.74
CA MET A 606 -16.78 -11.51 29.36
C MET A 606 -15.61 -11.57 28.36
N MET A 607 -14.56 -10.77 28.56
CA MET A 607 -13.40 -10.80 27.68
C MET A 607 -12.64 -12.12 27.75
N GLU A 608 -12.57 -12.77 28.91
CA GLU A 608 -12.00 -14.12 29.06
C GLU A 608 -12.80 -15.18 28.25
N ILE A 609 -14.13 -15.09 28.26
CA ILE A 609 -15.00 -15.93 27.41
C ILE A 609 -14.74 -15.65 25.92
N VAL A 610 -14.62 -14.38 25.54
CA VAL A 610 -14.37 -13.95 24.15
C VAL A 610 -13.00 -14.42 23.67
N ASP A 611 -11.96 -14.28 24.49
CA ASP A 611 -10.59 -14.69 24.17
C ASP A 611 -10.51 -16.21 24.00
N ASP A 612 -11.20 -16.98 24.85
CA ASP A 612 -11.35 -18.42 24.67
C ASP A 612 -12.14 -18.75 23.39
N PHE A 613 -13.27 -18.10 23.14
CA PHE A 613 -14.09 -18.31 21.95
C PHE A 613 -13.34 -18.03 20.64
N LEU A 614 -12.54 -16.95 20.59
CA LEU A 614 -11.77 -16.53 19.42
C LEU A 614 -10.37 -17.16 19.31
N LYS A 615 -9.96 -18.00 20.29
CA LYS A 615 -8.63 -18.63 20.33
C LYS A 615 -8.32 -19.45 19.08
N ASP A 616 -9.33 -20.10 18.52
CA ASP A 616 -9.26 -21.05 17.40
C ASP A 616 -10.38 -20.82 16.37
N ASP A 617 -10.40 -21.61 15.28
CA ASP A 617 -11.50 -21.57 14.31
C ASP A 617 -12.82 -22.01 14.99
N PRO A 618 -13.81 -21.10 15.16
CA PRO A 618 -15.01 -21.36 15.95
C PRO A 618 -15.98 -22.34 15.28
N VAL A 619 -15.84 -22.60 13.97
CA VAL A 619 -16.64 -23.60 13.26
C VAL A 619 -16.09 -25.01 13.48
N ILE A 620 -14.77 -25.14 13.65
CA ILE A 620 -14.09 -26.43 13.84
C ILE A 620 -14.11 -26.86 15.30
N ARG A 621 -13.88 -25.91 16.23
CA ARG A 621 -13.84 -26.20 17.67
C ARG A 621 -15.24 -26.61 18.16
N ARG A 622 -15.37 -27.82 18.71
CA ARG A 622 -16.66 -28.36 19.15
C ARG A 622 -17.07 -27.87 20.54
N SER A 623 -16.12 -27.82 21.47
CA SER A 623 -16.34 -27.48 22.88
C SER A 623 -15.14 -26.72 23.46
N SER A 624 -15.41 -26.09 24.60
CA SER A 624 -14.45 -25.46 25.49
C SER A 624 -14.69 -25.96 26.92
N ASP A 625 -13.69 -25.87 27.78
CA ASP A 625 -13.85 -26.07 29.23
C ASP A 625 -14.79 -25.01 29.83
N ASN A 626 -14.92 -23.85 29.17
CA ASN A 626 -15.88 -22.83 29.54
C ASN A 626 -17.26 -23.13 28.90
N PRO A 627 -18.33 -23.32 29.70
CA PRO A 627 -19.67 -23.61 29.18
C PRO A 627 -20.25 -22.45 28.38
N ALA A 628 -19.94 -21.20 28.74
CA ALA A 628 -20.42 -20.02 28.02
C ALA A 628 -19.85 -19.98 26.60
N SER A 629 -18.55 -20.23 26.45
CA SER A 629 -17.87 -20.32 25.15
C SER A 629 -18.42 -21.49 24.32
N THR A 630 -18.66 -22.65 24.94
CA THR A 630 -19.25 -23.81 24.26
C THR A 630 -20.61 -23.47 23.67
N LYS A 631 -21.46 -22.75 24.43
CA LYS A 631 -22.77 -22.35 23.93
C LYS A 631 -22.68 -21.32 22.79
N LEU A 632 -21.74 -20.37 22.83
CA LEU A 632 -21.48 -19.47 21.69
C LEU A 632 -21.07 -20.24 20.43
N LEU A 633 -20.22 -21.27 20.56
CA LEU A 633 -19.82 -22.12 19.44
C LEU A 633 -21.01 -22.88 18.83
N GLU A 634 -21.96 -23.33 19.66
CA GLU A 634 -23.21 -23.95 19.17
C GLU A 634 -24.04 -22.98 18.34
N ILE A 635 -24.29 -21.78 18.86
CA ILE A 635 -25.09 -20.75 18.18
C ILE A 635 -24.42 -20.36 16.86
N LEU A 636 -23.11 -20.13 16.86
CA LEU A 636 -22.36 -19.79 15.65
C LEU A 636 -22.43 -20.90 14.59
N ARG A 637 -22.36 -22.18 14.98
CA ARG A 637 -22.54 -23.30 14.04
C ARG A 637 -23.96 -23.38 13.52
N TYR A 638 -24.96 -23.08 14.37
CA TYR A 638 -26.36 -23.05 13.94
C TYR A 638 -26.54 -22.00 12.84
N ILE A 639 -26.09 -20.76 13.06
CA ILE A 639 -26.06 -19.66 12.06
C ILE A 639 -25.38 -20.12 10.76
N ASN A 640 -24.22 -20.76 10.85
CA ASN A 640 -23.50 -21.22 9.67
C ASN A 640 -24.23 -22.33 8.89
N SER A 641 -25.07 -23.12 9.56
CA SER A 641 -25.82 -24.24 8.94
C SER A 641 -27.16 -23.85 8.34
N THR A 642 -27.86 -22.86 8.91
CA THR A 642 -29.20 -22.43 8.48
C THR A 642 -29.20 -21.50 7.28
N GLY A 643 -28.06 -20.88 6.94
CA GLY A 643 -27.94 -20.04 5.75
C GLY A 643 -28.85 -18.81 5.80
N GLU A 644 -29.58 -18.49 4.73
CA GLU A 644 -30.44 -17.28 4.66
C GLU A 644 -31.55 -17.22 5.72
N SER A 645 -31.93 -18.36 6.30
CA SER A 645 -32.83 -18.46 7.46
C SER A 645 -32.17 -18.02 8.78
N ALA A 646 -30.90 -17.64 8.79
CA ALA A 646 -30.20 -17.24 10.01
C ALA A 646 -30.70 -15.91 10.63
N THR A 647 -31.67 -15.23 10.01
CA THR A 647 -32.42 -14.12 10.62
C THR A 647 -33.64 -14.60 11.42
N ASP A 648 -33.85 -15.91 11.56
CA ASP A 648 -34.98 -16.47 12.29
C ASP A 648 -34.97 -16.09 13.77
N GLU A 649 -36.18 -15.93 14.33
CA GLU A 649 -36.41 -15.56 15.73
C GLU A 649 -35.70 -16.52 16.70
N GLU A 650 -35.51 -17.79 16.32
CA GLU A 650 -34.86 -18.81 17.16
C GLU A 650 -33.40 -18.48 17.51
N ILE A 651 -32.61 -17.95 16.57
CA ILE A 651 -31.20 -17.55 16.83
C ILE A 651 -31.15 -16.36 17.79
N HIS A 652 -32.12 -15.44 17.67
CA HIS A 652 -32.25 -14.33 18.60
C HIS A 652 -32.60 -14.84 20.01
N GLN A 653 -33.54 -15.78 20.12
CA GLN A 653 -33.89 -16.42 21.39
C GLN A 653 -32.71 -17.18 22.02
N ASP A 654 -31.89 -17.86 21.21
CA ASP A 654 -30.66 -18.50 21.69
C ASP A 654 -29.64 -17.48 22.23
N CYS A 655 -29.46 -16.36 21.52
CA CYS A 655 -28.59 -15.26 21.98
C CYS A 655 -29.11 -14.61 23.27
N LEU A 656 -30.42 -14.42 23.37
CA LEU A 656 -31.11 -13.92 24.56
C LEU A 656 -30.94 -14.88 25.74
N GLY A 657 -31.16 -16.18 25.51
CA GLY A 657 -30.96 -17.23 26.49
C GLY A 657 -29.51 -17.29 26.98
N TRP A 658 -28.54 -17.08 26.08
CA TRP A 658 -27.13 -17.00 26.44
C TRP A 658 -26.84 -15.83 27.39
N ILE A 659 -27.31 -14.62 27.06
CA ILE A 659 -27.09 -13.42 27.89
C ILE A 659 -27.71 -13.60 29.28
N THR A 660 -28.97 -14.04 29.33
CA THR A 660 -29.71 -14.20 30.58
C THR A 660 -29.15 -15.32 31.48
N THR A 661 -28.56 -16.36 30.89
CA THR A 661 -27.95 -17.47 31.64
C THR A 661 -26.59 -17.11 32.22
N PHE A 662 -25.71 -16.49 31.43
CA PHE A 662 -24.31 -16.24 31.84
C PHE A 662 -24.07 -14.84 32.42
N PHE A 663 -24.97 -13.89 32.16
CA PHE A 663 -24.92 -12.50 32.67
C PHE A 663 -26.30 -12.07 33.22
N PRO A 664 -26.80 -12.71 34.30
CA PRO A 664 -28.16 -12.47 34.81
C PRO A 664 -28.39 -11.02 35.29
N ASP A 665 -27.33 -10.33 35.74
CA ASP A 665 -27.41 -8.95 36.25
C ASP A 665 -27.49 -7.88 35.15
N THR A 666 -27.51 -8.28 33.87
CA THR A 666 -27.50 -7.36 32.72
C THR A 666 -28.62 -6.32 32.79
N GLN A 667 -29.85 -6.71 33.14
CA GLN A 667 -30.97 -5.76 33.23
C GLN A 667 -30.69 -4.67 34.28
N SER A 668 -30.24 -5.08 35.46
CA SER A 668 -29.92 -4.15 36.55
C SER A 668 -28.77 -3.21 36.17
N ASN A 669 -27.75 -3.73 35.48
CA ASN A 669 -26.63 -2.93 34.98
C ASN A 669 -27.05 -1.89 33.94
N LEU A 670 -27.95 -2.25 33.02
CA LEU A 670 -28.50 -1.34 32.02
C LEU A 670 -29.39 -0.26 32.65
N ASP A 671 -30.22 -0.62 33.64
CA ASP A 671 -31.06 0.33 34.38
C ASP A 671 -30.22 1.32 35.18
N ARG A 672 -29.11 0.85 35.78
CA ARG A 672 -28.12 1.71 36.42
C ARG A 672 -27.51 2.70 35.42
N LEU A 673 -27.02 2.21 34.28
CA LEU A 673 -26.45 3.05 33.23
C LEU A 673 -27.47 4.09 32.72
N LYS A 674 -28.74 3.69 32.56
CA LYS A 674 -29.83 4.58 32.19
C LYS A 674 -30.07 5.68 33.20
N THR A 675 -30.02 5.34 34.48
CA THR A 675 -30.15 6.31 35.56
C THR A 675 -28.96 7.29 35.57
N GLU A 676 -27.74 6.78 35.43
CA GLU A 676 -26.51 7.59 35.37
C GLU A 676 -26.52 8.56 34.17
N LEU A 677 -26.85 8.08 32.96
CA LEU A 677 -26.92 8.90 31.76
C LEU A 677 -28.06 9.92 31.81
N ASN A 678 -29.21 9.57 32.39
CA ASN A 678 -30.32 10.51 32.58
C ASN A 678 -29.98 11.60 33.59
N ASN A 679 -29.24 11.27 34.65
CA ASN A 679 -28.71 12.27 35.59
C ASN A 679 -27.73 13.22 34.89
N LEU A 680 -26.90 12.73 33.96
CA LEU A 680 -26.01 13.59 33.17
C LEU A 680 -26.78 14.48 32.19
N ARG A 681 -27.86 13.97 31.59
CA ARG A 681 -28.74 14.74 30.68
C ARG A 681 -29.45 15.89 31.39
N SER A 682 -29.84 15.69 32.66
CA SER A 682 -30.57 16.69 33.46
C SER A 682 -29.68 17.79 34.06
N LEU A 683 -28.34 17.69 33.94
CA LEU A 683 -27.43 18.75 34.38
C LEU A 683 -27.63 20.04 33.57
N PRO A 684 -27.57 21.23 34.20
CA PRO A 684 -27.54 22.50 33.47
C PRO A 684 -26.29 22.54 32.56
N ASN A 685 -26.48 22.92 31.30
CA ASN A 685 -25.47 22.90 30.23
C ASN A 685 -25.08 21.49 29.71
N SER A 686 -25.87 20.42 29.95
CA SER A 686 -25.55 19.07 29.44
C SER A 686 -25.38 19.03 27.92
N GLN A 687 -26.16 19.79 27.14
CA GLN A 687 -26.01 19.89 25.68
C GLN A 687 -24.68 20.54 25.25
N GLN A 688 -24.05 21.35 26.11
CA GLN A 688 -22.72 21.94 25.86
C GLN A 688 -21.58 21.03 26.33
N LEU A 689 -21.71 20.42 27.51
CA LEU A 689 -20.68 19.57 28.11
C LEU A 689 -20.65 18.16 27.49
N TYR A 690 -21.82 17.63 27.11
CA TYR A 690 -22.01 16.27 26.62
C TYR A 690 -22.87 16.25 25.34
N PRO A 691 -22.40 16.87 24.24
CA PRO A 691 -23.16 16.99 23.00
C PRO A 691 -23.47 15.65 22.31
N TYR A 692 -22.89 14.54 22.80
CA TYR A 692 -23.11 13.17 22.33
C TYR A 692 -24.30 12.47 23.01
N LEU A 693 -24.83 13.01 24.13
CA LEU A 693 -26.01 12.46 24.82
C LEU A 693 -27.30 12.96 24.14
N THR A 694 -27.57 12.49 22.92
CA THR A 694 -28.62 13.07 22.07
C THR A 694 -29.99 12.40 22.15
N LYS A 695 -30.12 11.10 22.48
CA LYS A 695 -31.41 10.41 22.51
C LYS A 695 -31.56 9.46 23.70
N GLU A 696 -32.75 9.41 24.31
CA GLU A 696 -33.04 8.43 25.38
C GLU A 696 -32.95 6.97 24.94
N GLU A 697 -33.18 6.72 23.65
CA GLU A 697 -33.12 5.42 22.99
C GLU A 697 -31.70 4.88 22.76
N ASP A 698 -30.64 5.63 23.10
CA ASP A 698 -29.24 5.25 22.89
C ASP A 698 -28.74 4.13 23.83
N ILE A 699 -29.59 3.64 24.73
CA ILE A 699 -29.27 2.60 25.73
C ILE A 699 -29.92 1.30 25.31
N ASP A 700 -29.09 0.28 25.13
CA ASP A 700 -29.53 -1.05 24.75
C ASP A 700 -30.47 -1.65 25.80
N THR A 701 -31.54 -2.30 25.35
CA THR A 701 -32.30 -3.31 26.12
C THR A 701 -31.66 -4.69 25.95
N ILE A 702 -32.04 -5.66 26.79
CA ILE A 702 -31.57 -7.04 26.64
C ILE A 702 -31.87 -7.59 25.23
N GLU A 703 -33.03 -7.27 24.66
CA GLU A 703 -33.41 -7.70 23.31
C GLU A 703 -32.49 -7.10 22.24
N THR A 704 -32.10 -5.83 22.38
CA THR A 704 -31.13 -5.20 21.47
C THR A 704 -29.72 -5.75 21.65
N LEU A 705 -29.31 -6.11 22.88
CA LEU A 705 -28.04 -6.79 23.14
C LEU A 705 -28.00 -8.18 22.49
N ALA A 706 -29.12 -8.92 22.49
CA ALA A 706 -29.23 -10.20 21.79
C ALA A 706 -29.04 -10.04 20.27
N TYR A 707 -29.62 -8.99 19.65
CA TYR A 707 -29.34 -8.66 18.24
C TYR A 707 -27.89 -8.27 17.99
N ARG A 708 -27.25 -7.51 18.89
CA ARG A 708 -25.81 -7.20 18.81
C ARG A 708 -24.96 -8.45 18.91
N LEU A 709 -25.32 -9.41 19.76
CA LEU A 709 -24.63 -10.69 19.86
C LEU A 709 -24.79 -11.50 18.58
N GLN A 710 -26.01 -11.65 18.05
CA GLN A 710 -26.27 -12.32 16.76
C GLN A 710 -25.46 -11.69 15.62
N PHE A 711 -25.46 -10.35 15.53
CA PHE A 711 -24.66 -9.62 14.56
C PHE A 711 -23.16 -9.88 14.75
N THR A 712 -22.66 -9.86 15.98
CA THR A 712 -21.25 -10.12 16.30
C THR A 712 -20.83 -11.54 15.90
N LEU A 713 -21.68 -12.55 16.14
CA LEU A 713 -21.43 -13.93 15.70
C LEU A 713 -21.44 -14.05 14.17
N THR A 714 -22.37 -13.36 13.50
CA THR A 714 -22.41 -13.29 12.03
C THR A 714 -21.15 -12.65 11.46
N VAL A 715 -20.68 -11.55 12.05
CA VAL A 715 -19.41 -10.90 11.68
C VAL A 715 -18.21 -11.79 11.97
N THR A 716 -18.26 -12.62 13.01
CA THR A 716 -17.22 -13.63 13.31
C THR A 716 -17.13 -14.68 12.19
N LEU A 717 -18.28 -15.14 11.67
CA LEU A 717 -18.32 -16.02 10.48
C LEU A 717 -17.80 -15.30 9.23
N LEU A 718 -18.18 -14.04 9.02
CA LEU A 718 -17.71 -13.24 7.89
C LEU A 718 -16.18 -13.08 7.92
N ASP A 719 -15.62 -12.74 9.08
CA ASP A 719 -14.18 -12.60 9.30
C ASP A 719 -13.46 -13.93 9.00
N ARG A 720 -13.95 -15.04 9.56
CA ARG A 720 -13.43 -16.38 9.27
C ARG A 720 -13.46 -16.72 7.79
N HIS A 721 -14.59 -16.53 7.12
CA HIS A 721 -14.77 -16.86 5.71
C HIS A 721 -13.86 -16.03 4.81
N THR A 722 -13.75 -14.73 5.10
CA THR A 722 -12.86 -13.82 4.39
C THR A 722 -11.40 -14.20 4.58
N LYS A 723 -10.99 -14.63 5.78
CA LYS A 723 -9.64 -15.17 6.03
C LYS A 723 -9.35 -16.38 5.15
N ILE A 724 -10.22 -17.39 5.14
CA ILE A 724 -10.03 -18.61 4.32
C ILE A 724 -9.93 -18.23 2.83
N VAL A 725 -10.89 -17.46 2.31
CA VAL A 725 -10.91 -17.15 0.87
C VAL A 725 -9.65 -16.38 0.44
N PHE A 726 -9.17 -15.45 1.27
CA PHE A 726 -8.07 -14.55 0.91
C PHE A 726 -6.70 -15.18 1.16
N TYR A 727 -6.50 -15.84 2.30
CA TYR A 727 -5.21 -16.45 2.64
C TYR A 727 -5.00 -17.82 1.98
N GLU A 728 -6.07 -18.58 1.74
CA GLU A 728 -6.00 -19.86 1.02
C GLU A 728 -6.25 -19.70 -0.49
N TRP A 729 -6.00 -18.51 -1.07
CA TRP A 729 -6.23 -18.22 -2.49
C TRP A 729 -5.52 -19.19 -3.47
N GLN A 730 -4.45 -19.86 -3.02
CA GLN A 730 -3.79 -20.94 -3.76
C GLN A 730 -4.68 -22.17 -4.00
N ASN A 731 -5.69 -22.39 -3.14
CA ASN A 731 -6.63 -23.50 -3.18
C ASN A 731 -7.85 -23.20 -4.07
N ARG A 732 -7.93 -22.02 -4.69
CA ARG A 732 -9.04 -21.69 -5.59
C ARG A 732 -9.11 -22.64 -6.80
N PRO A 733 -10.32 -22.85 -7.36
CA PRO A 733 -10.51 -23.56 -8.63
C PRO A 733 -9.67 -22.99 -9.79
N ASN A 734 -9.21 -23.86 -10.70
CA ASN A 734 -8.32 -23.47 -11.80
C ASN A 734 -8.95 -22.51 -12.83
N ASN A 735 -10.28 -22.43 -12.91
CA ASN A 735 -11.00 -21.52 -13.80
C ASN A 735 -10.99 -20.07 -13.30
N ILE A 736 -10.71 -19.84 -12.00
CA ILE A 736 -10.52 -18.50 -11.43
C ILE A 736 -9.10 -18.02 -11.75
N ARG A 737 -8.98 -17.18 -12.79
CA ARG A 737 -7.70 -16.63 -13.28
C ARG A 737 -7.35 -15.30 -12.64
N GLU A 738 -8.28 -14.76 -11.87
CA GLU A 738 -8.19 -13.48 -11.23
C GLU A 738 -7.03 -13.44 -10.26
N PRO A 739 -6.46 -12.25 -10.12
CA PRO A 739 -5.36 -12.09 -9.21
C PRO A 739 -5.92 -12.12 -7.77
N SER A 740 -5.10 -12.56 -6.81
CA SER A 740 -5.50 -12.57 -5.38
C SER A 740 -6.09 -11.23 -4.95
N PRO A 741 -6.98 -11.17 -3.94
CA PRO A 741 -7.48 -9.90 -3.40
C PRO A 741 -6.33 -8.95 -2.98
N TYR A 742 -5.18 -9.50 -2.58
CA TYR A 742 -3.95 -8.76 -2.26
C TYR A 742 -3.11 -8.36 -3.49
N SER A 743 -3.55 -8.65 -4.70
CA SER A 743 -2.74 -8.52 -5.91
C SER A 743 -2.55 -7.11 -6.46
N LYS A 744 -3.33 -6.13 -5.97
CA LYS A 744 -3.08 -4.70 -6.21
C LYS A 744 -1.81 -4.23 -5.49
N MET A 745 -1.16 -5.10 -4.71
CA MET A 745 0.15 -4.88 -4.11
C MET A 745 1.25 -5.50 -4.97
N PRO A 746 2.49 -4.99 -4.91
CA PRO A 746 3.64 -5.60 -5.56
C PRO A 746 3.82 -7.04 -5.08
N ARG A 747 3.34 -8.01 -5.87
CA ARG A 747 3.27 -9.42 -5.47
C ARG A 747 4.62 -9.97 -5.01
N SER A 748 5.70 -9.55 -5.67
CA SER A 748 7.08 -9.91 -5.37
C SER A 748 7.47 -9.63 -3.91
N MET A 749 6.89 -8.58 -3.32
CA MET A 749 7.28 -8.06 -2.01
C MET A 749 6.45 -8.63 -0.85
N LEU A 750 5.33 -9.31 -1.12
CA LEU A 750 4.43 -9.81 -0.06
C LEU A 750 5.10 -10.78 0.92
N ASN A 751 6.08 -11.54 0.43
CA ASN A 751 6.83 -12.52 1.22
C ASN A 751 8.24 -12.01 1.62
N ILE A 752 8.58 -10.79 1.23
CA ILE A 752 9.84 -10.13 1.62
C ILE A 752 9.56 -9.18 2.77
N LEU A 753 8.60 -8.27 2.60
CA LEU A 753 8.25 -7.28 3.61
C LEU A 753 7.61 -7.95 4.84
N PRO A 754 7.84 -7.41 6.05
CA PRO A 754 7.23 -7.95 7.26
C PRO A 754 5.70 -7.78 7.24
N LEU A 755 5.02 -8.67 7.95
CA LEU A 755 3.58 -8.60 8.15
C LEU A 755 3.25 -7.72 9.38
N PRO A 756 2.09 -7.05 9.41
CA PRO A 756 1.64 -6.40 10.63
C PRO A 756 1.40 -7.45 11.74
N VAL A 757 1.64 -7.07 13.00
CA VAL A 757 1.39 -7.93 14.17
C VAL A 757 -0.08 -8.33 14.25
N THR A 758 -0.99 -7.46 13.79
CA THR A 758 -2.44 -7.71 13.71
C THR A 758 -2.84 -8.69 12.60
N GLY A 759 -1.91 -9.12 11.73
CA GLY A 759 -2.19 -9.89 10.52
C GLY A 759 -2.57 -9.04 9.31
N ARG A 760 -2.83 -9.68 8.16
CA ARG A 760 -3.08 -9.00 6.86
C ARG A 760 -4.45 -8.34 6.72
N GLN A 761 -5.37 -8.65 7.62
CA GLN A 761 -6.76 -8.19 7.60
C GLN A 761 -7.03 -7.56 8.95
N PHE A 762 -7.54 -6.32 8.95
CA PHE A 762 -7.73 -5.56 10.16
C PHE A 762 -9.19 -5.50 10.59
N GLY A 763 -10.13 -5.21 9.68
CA GLY A 763 -11.54 -5.10 10.03
C GLY A 763 -12.45 -4.78 8.86
N THR A 764 -13.74 -4.95 9.07
CA THR A 764 -14.81 -4.71 8.08
C THR A 764 -15.34 -3.28 8.22
N TYR A 765 -15.80 -2.72 7.11
CA TYR A 765 -16.39 -1.38 7.03
C TYR A 765 -17.68 -1.44 6.23
N TYR A 766 -18.71 -0.77 6.75
CA TYR A 766 -19.99 -0.65 6.11
C TYR A 766 -20.29 0.82 5.81
N SER A 767 -20.71 1.12 4.57
CA SER A 767 -21.13 2.46 4.16
C SER A 767 -22.53 2.43 3.60
N SER A 768 -23.49 2.96 4.38
CA SER A 768 -24.88 3.16 3.97
C SER A 768 -25.09 4.37 3.05
N LYS A 769 -24.10 5.27 2.91
CA LYS A 769 -24.22 6.47 2.07
C LYS A 769 -24.20 6.12 0.57
N GLY A 770 -25.36 5.67 0.06
CA GLY A 770 -25.72 5.58 -1.35
C GLY A 770 -25.42 4.27 -2.07
N SER A 771 -24.78 3.28 -1.43
CA SER A 771 -24.28 2.08 -2.14
C SER A 771 -24.29 0.75 -1.37
N ASP A 772 -24.79 0.70 -0.11
CA ASP A 772 -24.78 -0.49 0.77
C ASP A 772 -23.51 -1.34 0.62
N THR A 773 -22.36 -0.67 0.70
CA THR A 773 -21.09 -1.30 0.36
C THR A 773 -20.47 -1.89 1.61
N LEU A 774 -20.14 -3.18 1.55
CA LEU A 774 -19.35 -3.86 2.57
C LEU A 774 -17.91 -3.98 2.07
N SER A 775 -16.97 -3.48 2.86
CA SER A 775 -15.55 -3.46 2.54
C SER A 775 -14.71 -4.02 3.67
N LEU A 776 -13.48 -4.43 3.38
CA LEU A 776 -12.49 -4.89 4.33
C LEU A 776 -11.26 -3.98 4.28
N PHE A 777 -10.75 -3.54 5.43
CA PHE A 777 -9.43 -2.95 5.53
C PHE A 777 -8.37 -4.04 5.57
N ALA A 778 -7.64 -4.17 4.46
CA ALA A 778 -6.54 -5.11 4.31
C ALA A 778 -5.21 -4.39 4.46
N TYR A 779 -4.46 -4.74 5.51
CA TYR A 779 -3.10 -4.28 5.74
C TYR A 779 -2.11 -5.40 5.46
N SER A 780 -1.76 -5.61 4.20
CA SER A 780 -1.00 -6.79 3.74
C SER A 780 0.42 -6.93 4.33
N ASN A 781 1.19 -5.85 4.33
CA ASN A 781 2.59 -5.79 4.77
C ASN A 781 2.91 -4.37 5.26
N ILE A 782 3.96 -4.24 6.06
CA ILE A 782 4.43 -2.94 6.54
C ILE A 782 5.13 -2.19 5.39
N GLY A 783 4.43 -1.28 4.73
CA GLY A 783 4.88 -0.64 3.49
C GLY A 783 6.15 0.19 3.63
N ARG A 784 6.28 0.96 4.73
CA ARG A 784 7.47 1.78 5.02
C ARG A 784 8.78 0.99 5.06
N ASP A 785 8.70 -0.29 5.40
CA ASP A 785 9.86 -1.17 5.48
C ASP A 785 10.58 -1.28 4.13
N TYR A 786 9.83 -1.13 3.03
CA TYR A 786 10.38 -1.10 1.68
C TYR A 786 11.46 -0.02 1.49
N LEU A 787 11.23 1.19 2.01
CA LEU A 787 12.17 2.32 1.89
C LEU A 787 13.27 2.23 2.94
N LEU A 788 12.90 2.00 4.21
CA LEU A 788 13.85 1.98 5.34
C LEU A 788 14.89 0.86 5.19
N ASN A 789 14.48 -0.28 4.64
CA ASN A 789 15.36 -1.42 4.39
C ASN A 789 15.73 -1.56 2.91
N PHE A 790 15.54 -0.56 2.06
CA PHE A 790 15.85 -0.68 0.63
C PHE A 790 17.31 -1.06 0.37
N HIS A 791 18.24 -0.65 1.24
CA HIS A 791 19.67 -1.01 1.17
C HIS A 791 19.98 -2.47 1.54
N ARG A 792 19.03 -3.21 2.09
CA ARG A 792 19.18 -4.62 2.51
C ARG A 792 18.00 -5.53 2.19
N LEU A 793 17.06 -5.04 1.39
CA LEU A 793 15.75 -5.67 1.14
C LEU A 793 15.82 -7.13 0.65
N LEU A 794 16.80 -7.45 -0.21
CA LEU A 794 17.01 -8.81 -0.73
C LEU A 794 18.27 -9.49 -0.17
N THR A 795 18.99 -8.85 0.74
CA THR A 795 20.31 -9.30 1.21
C THR A 795 20.26 -10.66 1.85
N ASP A 796 19.20 -10.96 2.60
CA ASP A 796 19.02 -12.29 3.22
C ASP A 796 18.80 -13.39 2.16
N LEU A 797 18.33 -13.06 0.95
CA LEU A 797 18.06 -14.01 -0.13
C LEU A 797 19.26 -14.22 -1.06
N ASP A 798 19.89 -13.14 -1.53
CA ASP A 798 20.97 -13.21 -2.52
C ASP A 798 22.38 -13.08 -1.93
N GLY A 799 22.48 -12.65 -0.66
CA GLY A 799 23.73 -12.38 0.05
C GLY A 799 24.38 -11.05 -0.29
N LEU A 800 23.70 -10.17 -1.04
CA LEU A 800 24.26 -8.95 -1.61
C LEU A 800 23.64 -7.72 -0.97
N LYS A 801 24.46 -6.69 -0.71
CA LYS A 801 23.98 -5.40 -0.23
C LYS A 801 23.22 -4.67 -1.33
N GLY A 802 22.07 -4.10 -0.98
CA GLY A 802 21.29 -3.18 -1.82
C GLY A 802 22.01 -1.84 -2.04
N ALA A 803 21.39 -0.95 -2.82
CA ALA A 803 21.92 0.39 -3.06
C ALA A 803 22.04 1.18 -1.74
N ASN A 804 23.05 2.02 -1.61
CA ASN A 804 23.11 2.96 -0.49
C ASN A 804 21.97 3.99 -0.63
N VAL A 805 21.27 4.27 0.46
CA VAL A 805 20.05 5.08 0.45
C VAL A 805 20.32 6.42 1.12
N LEU A 806 20.01 7.50 0.41
CA LEU A 806 19.90 8.85 0.96
C LEU A 806 18.42 9.24 1.01
N ALA A 807 17.83 9.26 2.20
CA ALA A 807 16.47 9.70 2.43
C ALA A 807 16.46 11.18 2.83
N LEU A 808 15.85 12.04 2.01
CA LEU A 808 15.69 13.47 2.26
C LEU A 808 14.22 13.75 2.63
N SER A 809 13.96 14.47 3.70
CA SER A 809 12.59 14.59 4.23
C SER A 809 12.34 15.93 4.91
N GLY A 810 11.06 16.36 4.93
CA GLY A 810 10.65 17.69 5.38
C GLY A 810 10.44 17.83 6.89
N THR A 811 9.84 16.81 7.52
CA THR A 811 9.18 16.91 8.85
C THR A 811 9.66 15.86 9.86
N SER A 812 10.80 15.25 9.59
CA SER A 812 11.04 13.82 9.81
C SER A 812 11.54 13.38 11.18
N TYR A 813 11.48 14.26 12.18
CA TYR A 813 11.62 13.87 13.58
C TYR A 813 10.38 14.27 14.39
N LEU A 814 9.31 13.50 14.20
CA LEU A 814 8.10 13.52 15.02
C LEU A 814 7.87 12.11 15.56
N PRO A 815 8.54 11.70 16.65
CA PRO A 815 8.51 10.31 17.14
C PRO A 815 7.08 9.79 17.40
N ASP A 816 6.17 10.68 17.81
CA ASP A 816 4.76 10.35 18.04
C ASP A 816 3.91 10.31 16.76
N SER A 817 4.46 10.77 15.63
CA SER A 817 3.75 10.77 14.35
C SER A 817 3.94 9.44 13.63
N THR A 818 2.90 8.62 13.61
CA THR A 818 2.88 7.41 12.80
C THR A 818 2.89 7.70 11.30
N THR A 819 2.55 8.90 10.86
CA THR A 819 2.45 9.27 9.44
C THR A 819 3.74 9.87 8.88
N LEU A 820 4.42 10.73 9.64
CA LEU A 820 5.53 11.56 9.16
C LEU A 820 6.90 11.14 9.69
N HIS A 821 6.96 10.23 10.67
CA HIS A 821 8.24 9.73 11.17
C HIS A 821 8.91 8.81 10.14
N VAL A 822 10.14 9.16 9.75
CA VAL A 822 11.00 8.37 8.85
C VAL A 822 11.90 7.46 9.66
N SER A 823 12.86 8.05 10.37
CA SER A 823 13.81 7.41 11.27
C SER A 823 14.56 8.49 12.04
N ASP A 824 15.43 8.08 12.97
CA ASP A 824 16.44 8.98 13.52
C ASP A 824 17.33 9.54 12.37
N PRO A 825 17.47 10.87 12.26
CA PRO A 825 18.29 11.49 11.22
C PRO A 825 19.78 11.38 11.57
N GLN A 826 20.61 10.99 10.59
CA GLN A 826 22.08 11.05 10.67
C GLN A 826 22.62 12.41 10.23
N GLY A 827 21.78 13.26 9.64
CA GLY A 827 22.13 14.62 9.26
C GLY A 827 20.94 15.56 9.26
N VAL A 828 21.21 16.86 9.41
CA VAL A 828 20.21 17.92 9.35
C VAL A 828 20.66 19.03 8.41
N LEU A 829 19.79 19.42 7.48
CA LEU A 829 19.92 20.64 6.70
C LEU A 829 19.18 21.76 7.43
N LYS A 830 19.95 22.65 8.08
CA LYS A 830 19.39 23.79 8.80
C LYS A 830 18.91 24.86 7.82
N PRO A 831 17.80 25.58 8.14
CA PRO A 831 17.35 26.70 7.33
C PRO A 831 18.38 27.83 7.29
N GLU A 832 18.32 28.66 6.25
CA GLU A 832 19.16 29.84 6.11
C GLU A 832 18.93 30.81 7.29
N LYS A 833 20.01 31.43 7.80
CA LYS A 833 19.92 32.40 8.91
C LYS A 833 18.94 33.54 8.61
N ASN A 834 18.87 33.99 7.35
CA ASN A 834 17.95 35.05 6.93
C ASN A 834 16.48 34.60 7.04
N ALA A 835 16.17 33.35 6.68
CA ALA A 835 14.83 32.79 6.81
C ALA A 835 14.43 32.65 8.29
N VAL A 836 15.35 32.17 9.15
CA VAL A 836 15.11 32.11 10.60
C VAL A 836 14.83 33.49 11.18
N LYS A 837 15.61 34.50 10.76
CA LYS A 837 15.41 35.89 11.18
C LYS A 837 14.06 36.44 10.69
N ALA A 838 13.68 36.16 9.44
CA ALA A 838 12.38 36.55 8.90
C ALA A 838 11.22 35.90 9.65
N ILE A 839 11.31 34.60 9.97
CA ILE A 839 10.31 33.89 10.78
C ILE A 839 10.22 34.49 12.19
N SER A 840 11.36 34.84 12.82
CA SER A 840 11.36 35.49 14.14
C SER A 840 10.71 36.88 14.13
N GLN A 841 10.62 37.51 12.96
CA GLN A 841 9.94 38.79 12.73
C GLN A 841 8.50 38.60 12.23
N SER A 842 8.05 37.35 12.04
CA SER A 842 6.71 37.03 11.54
C SER A 842 5.76 36.77 12.71
N LYS A 843 4.50 37.17 12.54
CA LYS A 843 3.42 36.95 13.52
C LYS A 843 2.51 35.82 13.02
N PHE A 844 2.29 34.81 13.86
CA PHE A 844 1.38 33.70 13.57
C PHE A 844 0.18 33.78 14.52
N GLU A 845 -1.03 33.87 13.97
CA GLU A 845 -2.27 33.92 14.75
C GLU A 845 -3.28 32.87 14.26
N PHE A 846 -4.00 32.25 15.20
CA PHE A 846 -5.10 31.36 14.90
C PHE A 846 -6.43 32.09 15.08
N LEU A 847 -7.15 32.31 13.98
CA LEU A 847 -8.37 33.12 13.93
C LEU A 847 -9.58 32.27 13.48
N PRO A 848 -10.22 31.50 14.39
CA PRO A 848 -11.38 30.67 14.03
C PRO A 848 -12.59 31.55 13.68
N GLN A 849 -13.35 31.11 12.66
CA GLN A 849 -14.55 31.82 12.21
C GLN A 849 -15.82 31.19 12.77
N PHE A 850 -16.81 32.02 13.07
CA PHE A 850 -18.10 31.62 13.64
C PHE A 850 -19.24 31.99 12.71
N ASN A 851 -20.30 31.20 12.72
CA ASN A 851 -21.52 31.46 11.98
C ASN A 851 -22.44 32.46 12.70
N ASP A 852 -23.54 32.84 12.05
CA ASP A 852 -24.56 33.76 12.59
C ASP A 852 -25.19 33.27 13.92
N LYS A 853 -25.01 31.99 14.29
CA LYS A 853 -25.46 31.39 15.56
C LYS A 853 -24.34 31.29 16.61
N ASN A 854 -23.22 31.99 16.40
CA ASN A 854 -22.02 31.99 17.22
C ASN A 854 -21.41 30.58 17.43
N ARG A 855 -21.54 29.69 16.44
CA ARG A 855 -20.91 28.37 16.44
C ARG A 855 -19.70 28.36 15.50
N PRO A 856 -18.60 27.69 15.87
CA PRO A 856 -17.43 27.62 15.01
C PRO A 856 -17.77 26.94 13.68
N ILE A 857 -17.41 27.58 12.58
CA ILE A 857 -17.60 27.04 11.24
C ILE A 857 -16.60 25.89 11.06
N ARG A 858 -17.11 24.66 10.94
CA ARG A 858 -16.29 23.47 10.78
C ARG A 858 -16.05 23.15 9.31
N VAL A 859 -14.80 23.31 8.88
CA VAL A 859 -14.33 22.88 7.56
C VAL A 859 -13.74 21.47 7.68
N SER A 860 -14.59 20.47 7.98
CA SER A 860 -14.17 19.08 8.15
C SER A 860 -15.01 18.14 7.29
N GLY A 861 -14.36 17.25 6.54
CA GLY A 861 -15.02 16.25 5.71
C GLY A 861 -14.50 16.21 4.27
N ASN A 862 -15.12 15.41 3.42
CA ASN A 862 -14.76 15.29 2.02
C ASN A 862 -15.17 16.55 1.23
N LEU A 863 -14.33 17.58 1.25
CA LEU A 863 -14.50 18.86 0.55
C LEU A 863 -14.46 18.75 -0.99
N SER A 864 -14.32 17.54 -1.53
CA SER A 864 -14.49 17.27 -2.97
C SER A 864 -15.97 17.34 -3.39
N ASP A 865 -16.91 17.23 -2.46
CA ASP A 865 -18.34 17.48 -2.72
C ASP A 865 -18.62 18.99 -2.78
N LYS A 866 -18.73 19.50 -4.01
CA LYS A 866 -18.95 20.92 -4.30
C LYS A 866 -20.19 21.48 -3.60
N SER A 867 -21.24 20.67 -3.47
CA SER A 867 -22.52 21.10 -2.88
C SER A 867 -22.39 21.46 -1.40
N LYS A 868 -21.41 20.87 -0.71
CA LYS A 868 -21.14 21.10 0.72
C LYS A 868 -20.02 22.09 0.96
N ALA A 869 -18.96 22.03 0.16
CA ALA A 869 -17.79 22.89 0.34
C ALA A 869 -18.08 24.37 -0.02
N HIS A 870 -18.84 24.60 -1.09
CA HIS A 870 -19.16 25.94 -1.59
C HIS A 870 -19.86 26.85 -0.56
N PRO A 871 -20.97 26.44 0.09
CA PRO A 871 -21.65 27.31 1.07
C PRO A 871 -20.77 27.61 2.29
N ILE A 872 -19.99 26.63 2.78
CA ILE A 872 -19.12 26.80 3.95
C ILE A 872 -18.01 27.81 3.66
N LEU A 873 -17.34 27.70 2.51
CA LEU A 873 -16.25 28.61 2.13
C LEU A 873 -16.76 30.04 1.89
N LYS A 874 -17.97 30.20 1.33
CA LYS A 874 -18.63 31.50 1.23
C LYS A 874 -18.96 32.10 2.59
N GLU A 875 -19.47 31.29 3.51
CA GLU A 875 -19.77 31.74 4.88
C GLU A 875 -18.52 32.21 5.62
N ILE A 876 -17.39 31.51 5.47
CA ILE A 876 -16.09 31.93 6.00
C ILE A 876 -15.62 33.22 5.36
N ALA A 877 -15.64 33.29 4.02
CA ALA A 877 -15.22 34.49 3.29
C ALA A 877 -16.05 35.72 3.71
N LYS A 878 -17.38 35.56 3.84
CA LYS A 878 -18.29 36.59 4.35
C LYS A 878 -17.95 36.98 5.79
N SER A 879 -17.73 36.01 6.68
CA SER A 879 -17.38 36.28 8.08
C SER A 879 -16.10 37.12 8.20
N LEU A 880 -15.10 36.83 7.37
CA LEU A 880 -13.81 37.53 7.36
C LEU A 880 -13.86 39.00 6.90
N VAL A 881 -14.92 39.42 6.20
CA VAL A 881 -15.02 40.77 5.59
C VAL A 881 -16.21 41.59 6.04
N THR A 882 -17.16 41.01 6.78
CA THR A 882 -18.37 41.71 7.23
C THR A 882 -18.26 42.14 8.68
N GLN A 883 -18.88 43.27 9.02
CA GLN A 883 -18.91 43.80 10.40
C GLN A 883 -19.73 42.93 11.36
N ASN A 884 -20.70 42.16 10.84
CA ASN A 884 -21.45 41.17 11.63
C ASN A 884 -20.64 39.88 11.85
N GLY A 885 -19.54 39.71 11.12
CA GLY A 885 -18.56 38.64 11.31
C GLY A 885 -17.32 39.15 12.06
N SER A 886 -16.16 38.57 11.74
CA SER A 886 -14.90 38.90 12.39
C SER A 886 -14.17 40.10 11.77
N ASN A 887 -14.47 40.42 10.51
CA ASN A 887 -13.89 41.55 9.76
C ASN A 887 -12.35 41.59 9.73
N HIS A 888 -11.68 40.44 9.94
CA HIS A 888 -10.23 40.37 10.09
C HIS A 888 -9.47 40.84 8.85
N ILE A 889 -9.93 40.52 7.64
CA ILE A 889 -9.23 40.90 6.40
C ILE A 889 -9.16 42.43 6.27
N PHE A 890 -10.24 43.13 6.61
CA PHE A 890 -10.28 44.58 6.52
C PHE A 890 -9.37 45.25 7.56
N LEU A 891 -9.42 44.76 8.81
CA LEU A 891 -8.59 45.26 9.90
C LEU A 891 -7.10 45.02 9.62
N GLU A 892 -6.76 43.85 9.09
CA GLU A 892 -5.37 43.50 8.76
C GLU A 892 -4.85 44.36 7.61
N LEU A 893 -5.62 44.54 6.52
CA LEU A 893 -5.22 45.44 5.43
C LEU A 893 -4.99 46.88 5.90
N LYS A 894 -5.85 47.38 6.81
CA LYS A 894 -5.67 48.71 7.39
C LYS A 894 -4.38 48.77 8.22
N THR A 895 -4.14 47.76 9.05
CA THR A 895 -2.93 47.64 9.87
C THR A 895 -1.67 47.57 9.01
N LEU A 896 -1.69 46.76 7.93
CA LEU A 896 -0.58 46.66 6.98
C LEU A 896 -0.29 47.99 6.28
N LYS A 897 -1.33 48.76 5.96
CA LYS A 897 -1.18 50.09 5.37
C LYS A 897 -0.56 51.09 6.36
N GLU A 898 -1.04 51.10 7.60
CA GLU A 898 -0.47 51.92 8.69
C GLU A 898 0.99 51.54 8.97
N LEU A 899 1.33 50.24 8.94
CA LEU A 899 2.72 49.75 9.05
C LEU A 899 3.58 50.17 7.85
N GLY A 900 3.02 50.18 6.64
CA GLY A 900 3.69 50.70 5.44
C GLY A 900 4.05 52.18 5.54
N GLU A 901 3.23 52.97 6.23
CA GLU A 901 3.46 54.40 6.47
C GLU A 901 4.45 54.65 7.62
N THR A 902 4.39 53.86 8.69
CA THR A 902 5.21 54.03 9.90
C THR A 902 6.59 53.37 9.83
N GLU A 903 6.68 52.21 9.18
CA GLU A 903 7.90 51.44 8.97
C GLU A 903 8.12 51.09 7.48
N PRO A 904 8.28 52.09 6.60
CA PRO A 904 8.32 51.90 5.15
C PRO A 904 9.47 50.99 4.69
N LYS A 905 10.57 50.90 5.46
CA LYS A 905 11.68 50.00 5.13
C LYS A 905 11.31 48.51 5.16
N LEU A 906 10.29 48.13 5.93
CA LEU A 906 9.88 46.74 6.10
C LEU A 906 8.52 46.44 5.44
N TRP A 907 7.64 47.44 5.32
CA TRP A 907 6.22 47.23 5.00
C TRP A 907 5.68 48.03 3.81
N ALA A 908 6.47 48.90 3.16
CA ALA A 908 5.97 49.80 2.11
C ALA A 908 5.29 49.10 0.91
N ASP A 909 5.60 47.82 0.64
CA ASP A 909 5.05 47.03 -0.46
C ASP A 909 4.23 45.81 -0.02
N ARG A 910 3.85 45.75 1.27
CA ARG A 910 3.24 44.58 1.92
C ARG A 910 1.75 44.72 2.23
N ASP A 911 1.07 45.68 1.61
CA ASP A 911 -0.38 45.91 1.70
C ASP A 911 -1.22 44.85 0.97
N ARG A 912 -0.83 43.57 1.09
CA ARG A 912 -1.39 42.46 0.33
C ARG A 912 -1.67 41.28 1.25
N ILE A 913 -2.79 40.61 1.01
CA ILE A 913 -3.15 39.37 1.69
C ILE A 913 -3.18 38.24 0.66
N PHE A 914 -2.47 37.16 0.97
CA PHE A 914 -2.50 35.95 0.17
C PHE A 914 -3.39 34.91 0.86
N ILE A 915 -4.42 34.45 0.15
CA ILE A 915 -5.40 33.48 0.68
C ILE A 915 -5.17 32.13 -0.01
N LEU A 916 -4.92 31.09 0.79
CA LEU A 916 -4.71 29.73 0.34
C LEU A 916 -5.94 28.87 0.60
N VAL A 917 -6.42 28.18 -0.44
CA VAL A 917 -7.48 27.17 -0.37
C VAL A 917 -7.10 25.94 -1.18
N ASN A 918 -7.84 24.83 -1.06
CA ASN A 918 -7.40 23.53 -1.55
C ASN A 918 -7.49 23.35 -3.08
N SER A 919 -8.14 24.26 -3.83
CA SER A 919 -8.21 24.17 -5.29
C SER A 919 -8.39 25.53 -5.97
N TYR A 920 -8.04 25.59 -7.26
CA TYR A 920 -8.30 26.77 -8.10
C TYR A 920 -9.78 27.14 -8.16
N GLU A 921 -10.68 26.15 -8.16
CA GLU A 921 -12.12 26.38 -8.17
C GLU A 921 -12.60 26.99 -6.84
N GLN A 922 -12.13 26.48 -5.70
CA GLN A 922 -12.40 27.06 -4.39
C GLN A 922 -11.84 28.48 -4.28
N SER A 923 -10.68 28.73 -4.89
CA SER A 923 -10.06 30.07 -4.91
C SER A 923 -10.98 31.05 -5.61
N LYS A 924 -11.59 30.64 -6.72
CA LYS A 924 -12.59 31.43 -7.43
C LYS A 924 -13.83 31.70 -6.58
N TRP A 925 -14.37 30.69 -5.90
CA TRP A 925 -15.55 30.87 -5.03
C TRP A 925 -15.30 31.87 -3.90
N VAL A 926 -14.16 31.78 -3.24
CA VAL A 926 -13.76 32.70 -2.18
C VAL A 926 -13.53 34.09 -2.75
N ALA A 927 -12.82 34.22 -3.87
CA ALA A 927 -12.58 35.50 -4.53
C ALA A 927 -13.88 36.21 -4.95
N ASP A 928 -14.82 35.49 -5.55
CA ASP A 928 -16.12 36.03 -5.97
C ASP A 928 -16.94 36.52 -4.76
N GLU A 929 -16.92 35.78 -3.64
CA GLU A 929 -17.60 36.20 -2.41
C GLU A 929 -16.92 37.42 -1.79
N LEU A 930 -15.59 37.44 -1.69
CA LEU A 930 -14.85 38.59 -1.15
C LEU A 930 -15.11 39.86 -1.96
N ARG A 931 -15.16 39.78 -3.29
CA ARG A 931 -15.48 40.93 -4.19
C ARG A 931 -16.86 41.50 -3.97
N THR A 932 -17.81 40.69 -3.51
CA THR A 932 -19.17 41.15 -3.22
C THR A 932 -19.17 42.18 -2.09
N TYR A 933 -18.26 42.06 -1.13
CA TYR A 933 -18.15 42.96 0.03
C TYR A 933 -16.96 43.92 -0.04
N LEU A 934 -15.95 43.63 -0.86
CA LEU A 934 -14.75 44.43 -1.08
C LEU A 934 -14.53 44.67 -2.60
N PRO A 935 -15.31 45.56 -3.24
CA PRO A 935 -15.29 45.76 -4.69
C PRO A 935 -13.97 46.34 -5.23
N ASN A 936 -13.10 46.87 -4.36
CA ASN A 936 -11.81 47.47 -4.73
C ASN A 936 -10.63 46.48 -4.74
N LEU A 937 -10.86 45.19 -4.45
CA LEU A 937 -9.82 44.16 -4.53
C LEU A 937 -9.47 43.88 -6.01
N ARG A 938 -8.24 44.19 -6.41
CA ARG A 938 -7.66 43.74 -7.70
C ARG A 938 -7.18 42.28 -7.56
N GLU A 939 -7.16 41.55 -8.67
CA GLU A 939 -6.66 40.16 -8.74
C GLU A 939 -5.20 40.01 -8.32
#